data_AF-A0A1W2EQT4-F1
#
_entry.id   AF-A0A1W2EQT4-F1
#
_cell.length_a   1.000
_cell.length_b   1.000
_cell.length_c   1.000
_cell.angle_alpha   90.00
_cell.angle_beta   90.00
_cell.angle_gamma   90.00
#
_symmetry.space_group_name_H-M   'P 1'
#
loop_
_entity.id
_entity.type
_entity.pdbx_description
1 polymer ?
#
loop_
_entity_poly.entity_id
_entity_poly.type
_entity_poly.pdbx_seq_one_letter_code
_entity_poly.pdbx_strand_id
1 'polypeptide(L)'
;MANSLVDTDTTHFSAAPAKGAVIQGLWLLVMLSWLPIMGATRLNPLAVADGTAMLRLPEPNADFWGPLADFVPWVSPFAALFVGGALVAWGFGQRALAYALCLGLALEFMPDISGVPLPEASTEALRYWLTAGGVAVAFAASVMLTAIYGRLLSPAFLGFIGLVVYESAVIGVVASANALESEVAWRAPAVLGRVFEGFAPNPAVLLVVLSAFVALRLFFKAVQDNADLLMQLRVDGRLGASLFHALRLWLPMLAIFAVLTVGYSAMWRGLDHVAAETALTYADVPAPAEPLSFEEMLVHIQTEQTMQWQAELNTRSLATQDQVNGLVRDSAEETHGFVEEKLPQRAPGTNTERCGWNLKCHFMNLVKSITNSIYQGVRQGILDGLEARLERAETEAGRGTEAFRQRAVTEVDAALAIYRDTTTASIGQSFLMLNAVSVLLLIYSLMVLFKTYLIVLGRVILHPDESLTASLAVGRVPRSQGMTRASERGSLAFGKARRDVLYVKRDTGVYNVPTSARVPMPFKAIFSRILHRAWRMQKVDLSQRSQVSGLTMPPPASLVEWTLRSDEQVVFEWTHFVGVSSTVRIKRLLSFNLASLIFGRAMVHYAQGPGVLILKTNASAILPRGAGGKTSTRAARSYGPGCFVARDVHAGFGVHSDLSEVMRGNYLVAKLSGDTVLIDTMPNDGGAARFGILRYARTFLLPF
;
A
#
# COMPACT_ATOMS: atom_id res chain seq x y z
N MET A 1 -11.86 -44.16 -14.54
CA MET A 1 -10.83 -43.57 -15.43
C MET A 1 -11.41 -42.28 -16.00
N ALA A 2 -10.60 -41.22 -16.06
CA ALA A 2 -10.95 -39.81 -16.32
C ALA A 2 -11.52 -39.02 -15.12
N ASN A 3 -10.62 -38.50 -14.29
CA ASN A 3 -10.59 -37.12 -13.76
C ASN A 3 -9.41 -36.99 -12.78
N SER A 4 -8.20 -36.93 -13.33
CA SER A 4 -7.02 -36.42 -12.64
C SER A 4 -6.87 -34.93 -13.02
N LEU A 5 -7.54 -34.06 -12.28
CA LEU A 5 -7.39 -32.61 -12.43
C LEU A 5 -6.86 -32.04 -11.12
N VAL A 6 -5.55 -31.78 -11.15
CA VAL A 6 -4.88 -30.69 -10.43
C VAL A 6 -4.97 -30.74 -8.90
N ASP A 7 -4.28 -31.70 -8.30
CA ASP A 7 -3.64 -31.49 -7.00
C ASP A 7 -2.37 -30.65 -7.23
N THR A 8 -2.51 -29.33 -7.22
CA THR A 8 -1.36 -28.44 -6.96
C THR A 8 -1.08 -28.46 -5.47
N ASP A 9 -0.43 -29.54 -5.05
CA ASP A 9 0.25 -29.65 -3.78
C ASP A 9 1.27 -28.51 -3.69
N THR A 10 0.93 -27.46 -2.93
CA THR A 10 1.83 -26.33 -2.62
C THR A 10 2.76 -26.65 -1.46
N THR A 11 2.85 -27.92 -1.07
CA THR A 11 3.78 -28.44 -0.07
C THR A 11 4.72 -29.45 -0.70
N HIS A 12 5.98 -29.03 -0.88
CA HIS A 12 7.18 -29.79 -1.28
C HIS A 12 7.74 -29.47 -2.68
N PHE A 13 8.48 -28.36 -2.76
CA PHE A 13 9.61 -28.25 -3.68
C PHE A 13 10.80 -27.57 -2.97
N SER A 14 11.71 -28.39 -2.44
CA SER A 14 13.13 -28.05 -2.36
C SER A 14 13.82 -28.40 -3.69
N ALA A 15 13.21 -28.07 -4.83
CA ALA A 15 13.92 -28.08 -6.10
C ALA A 15 14.90 -26.91 -6.14
N ALA A 16 16.07 -27.19 -6.73
CA ALA A 16 17.27 -26.38 -6.80
C ALA A 16 17.09 -24.84 -6.66
N PRO A 17 17.91 -24.17 -5.82
CA PRO A 17 17.86 -22.72 -5.62
C PRO A 17 17.92 -21.91 -6.94
N ALA A 18 18.49 -22.49 -7.99
CA ALA A 18 18.52 -21.92 -9.34
C ALA A 18 17.14 -21.69 -9.96
N LYS A 19 16.18 -22.63 -9.80
CA LYS A 19 14.81 -22.45 -10.33
C LYS A 19 14.08 -21.30 -9.63
N GLY A 20 14.31 -21.15 -8.33
CA GLY A 20 13.77 -20.05 -7.54
C GLY A 20 14.26 -18.69 -8.03
N ALA A 21 15.58 -18.53 -8.22
CA ALA A 21 16.17 -17.27 -8.67
C ALA A 21 15.67 -16.85 -10.06
N VAL A 22 15.59 -17.78 -11.03
CA VAL A 22 15.13 -17.44 -12.39
C VAL A 22 13.64 -17.07 -12.40
N ILE A 23 12.80 -17.77 -11.64
CA ILE A 23 11.38 -17.39 -11.49
C ILE A 23 11.25 -15.99 -10.86
N GLN A 24 12.09 -15.66 -9.87
CA GLN A 24 12.12 -14.29 -9.31
C GLN A 24 12.56 -13.26 -10.37
N GLY A 25 13.58 -13.58 -11.18
CA GLY A 25 14.01 -12.72 -12.28
C GLY A 25 12.90 -12.46 -13.30
N LEU A 26 12.15 -13.49 -13.69
CA LEU A 26 11.00 -13.36 -14.59
C LEU A 26 9.91 -12.46 -14.00
N TRP A 27 9.55 -12.67 -12.73
CA TRP A 27 8.56 -11.81 -12.07
C TRP A 27 9.04 -10.35 -11.96
N LEU A 28 10.33 -10.13 -11.73
CA LEU A 28 10.89 -8.79 -11.71
C LEU A 28 10.77 -8.15 -13.10
N LEU A 29 11.12 -8.85 -14.18
CA LEU A 29 10.94 -8.35 -15.55
C LEU A 29 9.49 -8.02 -15.88
N VAL A 30 8.55 -8.88 -15.47
CA VAL A 30 7.11 -8.63 -15.61
C VAL A 30 6.67 -7.39 -14.84
N MET A 31 7.22 -7.12 -13.65
CA MET A 31 6.91 -5.91 -12.90
C MET A 31 7.59 -4.67 -13.49
N LEU A 32 8.79 -4.80 -14.06
CA LEU A 32 9.48 -3.69 -14.72
C LEU A 32 8.74 -3.25 -15.99
N SER A 33 8.07 -4.16 -16.71
CA SER A 33 7.24 -3.79 -17.85
C SER A 33 6.01 -2.95 -17.49
N TRP A 34 5.67 -2.84 -16.19
CA TRP A 34 4.61 -1.96 -15.70
C TRP A 34 5.04 -0.49 -15.67
N LEU A 35 6.34 -0.21 -15.56
CA LEU A 35 6.85 1.14 -15.35
C LEU A 35 6.45 2.12 -16.45
N PRO A 36 6.57 1.80 -17.76
CA PRO A 36 6.21 2.72 -18.82
C PRO A 36 4.73 3.11 -18.78
N ILE A 37 3.87 2.17 -18.39
CA ILE A 37 2.43 2.41 -18.24
C ILE A 37 2.16 3.28 -17.01
N MET A 38 2.84 3.01 -15.89
CA MET A 38 2.74 3.83 -14.67
C MET A 38 3.39 5.22 -14.78
N GLY A 39 4.33 5.43 -15.70
CA GLY A 39 4.89 6.76 -15.97
C GLY A 39 4.21 7.51 -17.11
N ALA A 40 3.59 6.80 -18.06
CA ALA A 40 2.71 7.40 -19.07
C ALA A 40 1.51 8.12 -18.42
N THR A 41 1.14 7.71 -17.19
CA THR A 41 0.12 8.35 -16.36
C THR A 41 0.56 9.68 -15.72
N ARG A 42 1.43 10.48 -16.36
CA ARG A 42 1.36 11.95 -16.17
C ARG A 42 -0.05 12.47 -16.46
N LEU A 43 -0.83 11.70 -17.22
CA LEU A 43 -2.25 11.89 -17.46
C LEU A 43 -3.04 11.05 -16.46
N ASN A 44 -3.88 11.74 -15.70
CA ASN A 44 -4.87 11.18 -14.79
C ASN A 44 -5.53 9.93 -15.43
N PRO A 45 -5.46 8.72 -14.83
CA PRO A 45 -6.09 7.53 -15.39
C PRO A 45 -7.60 7.67 -15.56
N LEU A 46 -8.24 8.59 -14.83
CA LEU A 46 -9.62 9.01 -15.06
C LEU A 46 -9.75 9.86 -16.32
N ALA A 47 -8.80 10.74 -16.64
CA ALA A 47 -8.80 11.50 -17.90
C ALA A 47 -8.61 10.60 -19.13
N VAL A 48 -7.86 9.50 -19.01
CA VAL A 48 -7.80 8.46 -20.06
C VAL A 48 -9.15 7.73 -20.19
N ALA A 49 -9.79 7.42 -19.06
CA ALA A 49 -11.13 6.79 -19.06
C ALA A 49 -12.23 7.73 -19.61
N ASP A 50 -12.09 9.04 -19.37
CA ASP A 50 -12.99 10.10 -19.83
C ASP A 50 -12.65 10.55 -21.27
N GLY A 51 -11.60 9.99 -21.89
CA GLY A 51 -11.20 10.27 -23.28
C GLY A 51 -10.55 11.64 -23.49
N THR A 52 -10.26 12.39 -22.43
CA THR A 52 -9.70 13.74 -22.48
C THR A 52 -8.17 13.76 -22.57
N ALA A 53 -7.52 12.60 -22.44
CA ALA A 53 -6.07 12.45 -22.46
C ALA A 53 -5.61 11.26 -23.32
N MET A 54 -4.69 11.51 -24.28
CA MET A 54 -4.02 10.44 -25.02
C MET A 54 -2.84 9.88 -24.21
N LEU A 55 -2.82 8.58 -23.96
CA LEU A 55 -1.79 7.87 -23.20
C LEU A 55 -0.40 7.96 -23.87
N ARG A 56 0.34 9.06 -23.69
CA ARG A 56 1.70 9.16 -24.24
C ARG A 56 2.62 8.20 -23.51
N LEU A 57 2.94 7.09 -24.19
CA LEU A 57 3.99 6.19 -23.73
C LEU A 57 5.32 6.96 -23.74
N PRO A 58 6.18 6.78 -22.74
CA PRO A 58 7.49 7.40 -22.76
C PRO A 58 8.30 6.87 -23.96
N GLU A 59 9.00 7.77 -24.63
CA GLU A 59 9.83 7.40 -25.77
C GLU A 59 11.04 6.58 -25.29
N PRO A 60 11.33 5.43 -25.91
CA PRO A 60 12.52 4.65 -25.59
C PRO A 60 13.76 5.48 -25.91
N ASN A 61 14.72 5.53 -24.98
CA ASN A 61 15.97 6.26 -25.19
C ASN A 61 16.76 5.60 -26.33
N ALA A 62 17.02 6.37 -27.39
CA ALA A 62 17.69 5.87 -28.60
C ALA A 62 19.12 5.38 -28.32
N ASP A 63 19.83 5.99 -27.38
CA ASP A 63 21.20 5.60 -27.03
C ASP A 63 21.25 4.24 -26.33
N PHE A 64 20.22 3.94 -25.52
CA PHE A 64 20.15 2.67 -24.79
C PHE A 64 19.64 1.53 -25.67
N TRP A 65 18.62 1.80 -26.49
CA TRP A 65 17.96 0.79 -27.31
C TRP A 65 18.51 0.65 -28.73
N GLY A 66 19.26 1.64 -29.22
CA GLY A 66 19.85 1.68 -30.57
C GLY A 66 20.56 0.38 -30.95
N PRO A 67 21.46 -0.16 -30.12
CA PRO A 67 22.14 -1.43 -30.42
C PRO A 67 21.21 -2.63 -30.59
N LEU A 68 20.03 -2.61 -29.95
CA LEU A 68 19.03 -3.67 -30.02
C LEU A 68 18.09 -3.47 -31.22
N ALA A 69 17.74 -2.21 -31.51
CA ALA A 69 16.97 -1.81 -32.68
C ALA A 69 17.73 -2.12 -33.98
N ASP A 70 19.06 -1.92 -34.00
CA ASP A 70 19.91 -2.27 -35.14
C ASP A 70 19.94 -3.78 -35.43
N PHE A 71 19.80 -4.60 -34.39
CA PHE A 71 19.81 -6.06 -34.51
C PHE A 71 18.47 -6.60 -35.02
N VAL A 72 17.35 -5.91 -34.73
CA VAL A 72 15.99 -6.33 -35.10
C VAL A 72 15.15 -5.09 -35.48
N PRO A 73 15.37 -4.47 -36.65
CA PRO A 73 14.85 -3.13 -37.00
C PRO A 73 13.32 -3.00 -37.06
N TRP A 74 12.63 -4.12 -37.22
CA TRP A 74 11.18 -4.27 -37.23
C TRP A 74 10.53 -4.58 -35.87
N VAL A 75 11.29 -4.79 -34.80
CA VAL A 75 10.75 -5.18 -33.48
C VAL A 75 11.00 -4.05 -32.50
N SER A 76 9.92 -3.45 -31.99
CA SER A 76 10.03 -2.45 -30.93
C SER A 76 10.75 -3.05 -29.70
N PRO A 77 11.46 -2.25 -28.90
CA PRO A 77 12.03 -2.69 -27.62
C PRO A 77 11.02 -3.44 -26.72
N PHE A 78 9.75 -3.03 -26.79
CA PHE A 78 8.65 -3.67 -26.07
C PHE A 78 8.34 -5.06 -26.61
N ALA A 79 8.26 -5.21 -27.93
CA ALA A 79 8.05 -6.50 -28.56
C ALA A 79 9.19 -7.48 -28.25
N ALA A 80 10.45 -7.03 -28.21
CA ALA A 80 11.58 -7.88 -27.81
C ALA A 80 11.44 -8.37 -26.35
N LEU A 81 11.03 -7.48 -25.43
CA LEU A 81 10.74 -7.84 -24.03
C LEU A 81 9.58 -8.83 -23.92
N PHE A 82 8.50 -8.65 -24.69
CA PHE A 82 7.37 -9.56 -24.69
C PHE A 82 7.73 -10.94 -25.26
N VAL A 83 8.53 -11.01 -26.33
CA VAL A 83 8.95 -12.29 -26.94
C VAL A 83 9.87 -13.04 -25.98
N GLY A 84 10.87 -12.35 -25.43
CA GLY A 84 11.78 -12.92 -24.44
C GLY A 84 11.01 -13.41 -23.21
N GLY A 85 10.11 -12.57 -22.67
CA GLY A 85 9.25 -12.92 -21.54
C GLY A 85 8.35 -14.13 -21.83
N ALA A 86 7.75 -14.21 -23.02
CA ALA A 86 6.87 -15.30 -23.42
C ALA A 86 7.62 -16.63 -23.56
N LEU A 87 8.78 -16.63 -24.23
CA LEU A 87 9.63 -17.81 -24.40
C LEU A 87 10.12 -18.35 -23.05
N VAL A 88 10.56 -17.45 -22.17
CA VAL A 88 10.99 -17.82 -20.82
C VAL A 88 9.80 -18.37 -20.02
N ALA A 89 8.65 -17.69 -20.02
CA ALA A 89 7.44 -18.17 -19.34
C ALA A 89 7.01 -19.56 -19.85
N TRP A 90 7.08 -19.79 -21.16
CA TRP A 90 6.79 -21.07 -21.80
C TRP A 90 7.75 -22.17 -21.34
N GLY A 91 9.06 -21.91 -21.36
CA GLY A 91 10.09 -22.85 -20.89
C GLY A 91 9.93 -23.26 -19.43
N PHE A 92 9.35 -22.39 -18.59
CA PHE A 92 9.06 -22.68 -17.18
C PHE A 92 7.67 -23.28 -16.92
N GLY A 93 6.90 -23.60 -17.97
CA GLY A 93 5.56 -24.17 -17.85
C GLY A 93 4.49 -23.18 -17.38
N GLN A 94 4.78 -21.88 -17.36
CA GLN A 94 3.84 -20.81 -17.03
C GLN A 94 3.03 -20.41 -18.27
N ARG A 95 2.27 -21.37 -18.81
CA ARG A 95 1.57 -21.23 -20.10
C ARG A 95 0.62 -20.02 -20.14
N ALA A 96 -0.08 -19.74 -19.04
CA ALA A 96 -0.98 -18.59 -18.96
C ALA A 96 -0.25 -17.25 -19.12
N LEU A 97 0.94 -17.10 -18.52
CA LEU A 97 1.77 -15.91 -18.68
C LEU A 97 2.32 -15.81 -20.09
N ALA A 98 2.79 -16.92 -20.66
CA ALA A 98 3.27 -16.96 -22.04
C ALA A 98 2.17 -16.53 -23.02
N TYR A 99 0.95 -17.06 -22.88
CA TYR A 99 -0.18 -16.66 -23.73
C TYR A 99 -0.57 -15.19 -23.57
N ALA A 100 -0.53 -14.65 -22.35
CA ALA A 100 -0.79 -13.23 -22.11
C ALA A 100 0.23 -12.33 -22.81
N LEU A 101 1.52 -12.67 -22.72
CA LEU A 101 2.59 -11.92 -23.37
C LEU A 101 2.53 -12.06 -24.91
N CYS A 102 2.21 -13.26 -25.42
CA CYS A 102 1.97 -13.49 -26.85
C CYS A 102 0.73 -12.74 -27.38
N LEU A 103 -0.32 -12.59 -26.58
CA LEU A 103 -1.50 -11.80 -26.95
C LEU A 103 -1.17 -10.31 -27.03
N GLY A 104 -0.37 -9.80 -26.09
CA GLY A 104 0.15 -8.42 -26.13
C GLY A 104 0.94 -8.15 -27.42
N LEU A 105 1.83 -9.08 -27.78
CA LEU A 105 2.57 -9.05 -29.05
C LEU A 105 1.64 -9.09 -30.28
N ALA A 106 0.68 -10.01 -30.29
CA ALA A 106 -0.23 -10.16 -31.42
C ALA A 106 -1.06 -8.88 -31.67
N LEU A 107 -1.42 -8.16 -30.60
CA LEU A 107 -2.12 -6.88 -30.68
C LEU A 107 -1.22 -5.74 -31.18
N GLU A 108 0.06 -5.72 -30.79
CA GLU A 108 1.05 -4.76 -31.28
C GLU A 108 1.31 -4.92 -32.79
N PHE A 109 1.39 -6.16 -33.29
CA PHE A 109 1.64 -6.45 -34.71
C PHE A 109 0.37 -6.55 -35.57
N MET A 110 -0.81 -6.41 -34.99
CA MET A 110 -2.09 -6.50 -35.71
C MET A 110 -2.21 -5.56 -36.93
N PRO A 111 -1.72 -4.29 -36.90
CA PRO A 111 -1.72 -3.41 -38.07
C PRO A 111 -0.93 -4.01 -39.24
N ASP A 112 0.26 -4.55 -38.97
CA ASP A 112 1.16 -5.10 -39.99
C ASP A 112 0.68 -6.45 -40.52
N ILE A 113 -0.02 -7.23 -39.69
CA ILE A 113 -0.62 -8.52 -40.09
C ILE A 113 -1.89 -8.32 -40.92
N SER A 114 -2.66 -7.27 -40.65
CA SER A 114 -3.98 -7.07 -41.27
C SER A 114 -3.93 -6.74 -42.76
N GLY A 115 -2.79 -6.26 -43.28
CA GLY A 115 -2.60 -5.93 -44.69
C GLY A 115 -3.56 -4.87 -45.24
N VAL A 116 -4.31 -4.16 -44.39
CA VAL A 116 -5.29 -3.15 -44.81
C VAL A 116 -4.55 -1.86 -45.13
N PRO A 117 -4.57 -1.38 -46.39
CA PRO A 117 -4.02 -0.08 -46.73
C PRO A 117 -4.93 1.00 -46.13
N LEU A 118 -4.47 1.63 -45.06
CA LEU A 118 -5.12 2.77 -44.44
C LEU A 118 -4.33 4.04 -44.81
N PRO A 119 -4.97 5.20 -44.96
CA PRO A 119 -4.26 6.47 -45.20
C PRO A 119 -3.25 6.77 -44.08
N GLU A 120 -2.08 7.32 -44.42
CA GLU A 120 -0.90 7.47 -43.53
C GLU A 120 -1.22 8.04 -42.13
N ALA A 121 -2.03 9.10 -42.06
CA ALA A 121 -2.45 9.71 -40.78
C ALA A 121 -3.33 8.78 -39.92
N SER A 122 -4.12 7.91 -40.55
CA SER A 122 -4.97 6.93 -39.86
C SER A 122 -4.21 5.66 -39.48
N THR A 123 -3.15 5.30 -40.21
CA THR A 123 -2.27 4.17 -39.85
C THR A 123 -1.47 4.46 -38.59
N GLU A 124 -0.95 5.67 -38.41
CA GLU A 124 -0.20 6.02 -37.20
C GLU A 124 -1.11 6.04 -35.97
N ALA A 125 -2.29 6.65 -36.09
CA ALA A 125 -3.28 6.64 -35.03
C ALA A 125 -3.76 5.21 -34.69
N LEU A 126 -4.06 4.38 -35.69
CA LEU A 126 -4.48 3.00 -35.46
C LEU A 126 -3.37 2.14 -34.86
N ARG A 127 -2.13 2.27 -35.35
CA ARG A 127 -0.94 1.61 -34.77
C ARG A 127 -0.78 1.99 -33.31
N TYR A 128 -0.87 3.29 -33.01
CA TYR A 128 -0.81 3.77 -31.64
C TYR A 128 -1.89 3.15 -30.74
N TRP A 129 -3.16 3.12 -31.19
CA TRP A 129 -4.25 2.53 -30.39
C TRP A 129 -4.14 1.02 -30.22
N LEU A 130 -3.70 0.29 -31.25
CA LEU A 130 -3.48 -1.16 -31.18
C LEU A 130 -2.30 -1.51 -30.27
N THR A 131 -1.19 -0.77 -30.36
CA THR A 131 -0.05 -0.91 -29.45
C THR A 131 -0.44 -0.56 -28.02
N ALA A 132 -1.12 0.56 -27.81
CA ALA A 132 -1.62 0.96 -26.48
C ALA A 132 -2.58 -0.08 -25.90
N GLY A 133 -3.50 -0.61 -26.72
CA GLY A 133 -4.43 -1.67 -26.34
C GLY A 133 -3.72 -2.99 -26.00
N GLY A 134 -2.75 -3.41 -26.82
CA GLY A 134 -1.94 -4.62 -26.59
C GLY A 134 -1.12 -4.53 -25.30
N VAL A 135 -0.46 -3.39 -25.09
CA VAL A 135 0.29 -3.07 -23.86
C VAL A 135 -0.65 -3.05 -22.65
N ALA A 136 -1.83 -2.45 -22.75
CA ALA A 136 -2.82 -2.42 -21.67
C ALA A 136 -3.35 -3.83 -21.32
N VAL A 137 -3.60 -4.68 -22.31
CA VAL A 137 -4.02 -6.08 -22.09
C VAL A 137 -2.91 -6.89 -21.44
N ALA A 138 -1.66 -6.78 -21.92
CA ALA A 138 -0.52 -7.48 -21.34
C ALA A 138 -0.25 -7.02 -19.90
N PHE A 139 -0.41 -5.72 -19.64
CA PHE A 139 -0.36 -5.16 -18.29
C PHE A 139 -1.47 -5.70 -17.41
N ALA A 140 -2.73 -5.64 -17.85
CA ALA A 140 -3.86 -6.16 -17.08
C ALA A 140 -3.68 -7.66 -16.78
N ALA A 141 -3.25 -8.45 -17.77
CA ALA A 141 -3.01 -9.88 -17.60
C ALA A 141 -1.84 -10.16 -16.65
N SER A 142 -0.73 -9.42 -16.76
CA SER A 142 0.40 -9.57 -15.85
C SER A 142 0.08 -9.14 -14.42
N VAL A 143 -0.66 -8.03 -14.24
CA VAL A 143 -1.20 -7.59 -12.95
C VAL A 143 -2.10 -8.67 -12.36
N MET A 144 -3.02 -9.22 -13.14
CA MET A 144 -3.91 -10.31 -12.70
C MET A 144 -3.14 -11.56 -12.31
N LEU A 145 -2.19 -12.02 -13.14
CA LEU A 145 -1.36 -13.18 -12.83
C LEU A 145 -0.51 -12.95 -11.58
N THR A 146 0.02 -11.74 -11.38
CA THR A 146 0.78 -11.39 -10.18
C THR A 146 -0.14 -11.33 -8.95
N ALA A 147 -1.35 -10.81 -9.10
CA ALA A 147 -2.35 -10.74 -8.02
C ALA A 147 -2.78 -12.16 -7.59
N ILE A 148 -2.96 -13.07 -8.54
CA ILE A 148 -3.37 -14.46 -8.30
C ILE A 148 -2.20 -15.30 -7.76
N TYR A 149 -1.02 -15.23 -8.37
CA TYR A 149 0.08 -16.20 -8.14
C TYR A 149 1.35 -15.62 -7.50
N GLY A 150 1.56 -14.30 -7.51
CA GLY A 150 2.81 -13.70 -7.03
C GLY A 150 3.02 -13.91 -5.52
N ARG A 151 4.01 -13.26 -4.90
CA ARG A 151 4.07 -13.10 -3.43
C ARG A 151 4.46 -11.65 -3.10
N LEU A 152 3.71 -10.94 -2.26
CA LEU A 152 4.03 -9.54 -1.87
C LEU A 152 5.38 -9.37 -1.17
N LEU A 153 5.93 -10.45 -0.63
CA LEU A 153 7.23 -10.46 0.03
C LEU A 153 8.23 -11.30 -0.77
N SER A 154 7.99 -11.50 -2.07
CA SER A 154 8.99 -12.13 -2.93
C SER A 154 10.18 -11.18 -3.12
N PRO A 155 11.41 -11.71 -3.25
CA PRO A 155 12.56 -10.90 -3.61
C PRO A 155 12.34 -10.06 -4.87
N ALA A 156 11.61 -10.58 -5.86
CA ALA A 156 11.28 -9.85 -7.08
C ALA A 156 10.42 -8.61 -6.81
N PHE A 157 9.33 -8.76 -6.05
CA PHE A 157 8.46 -7.64 -5.71
C PHE A 157 9.18 -6.63 -4.83
N LEU A 158 9.92 -7.09 -3.82
CA LEU A 158 10.71 -6.19 -2.96
C LEU A 158 11.83 -5.47 -3.74
N GLY A 159 12.46 -6.14 -4.70
CA GLY A 159 13.45 -5.55 -5.60
C GLY A 159 12.81 -4.50 -6.51
N PHE A 160 11.63 -4.79 -7.06
CA PHE A 160 10.84 -3.82 -7.82
C PHE A 160 10.49 -2.59 -6.98
N ILE A 161 9.87 -2.77 -5.79
CA ILE A 161 9.56 -1.67 -4.87
C ILE A 161 10.81 -0.87 -4.51
N GLY A 162 11.92 -1.56 -4.18
CA GLY A 162 13.18 -0.92 -3.84
C GLY A 162 13.72 -0.07 -4.97
N LEU A 163 13.66 -0.56 -6.21
CA LEU A 163 14.05 0.19 -7.40
C LEU A 163 13.16 1.42 -7.58
N VAL A 164 11.83 1.28 -7.53
CA VAL A 164 10.96 2.45 -7.77
C VAL A 164 11.06 3.46 -6.64
N VAL A 165 11.19 3.03 -5.38
CA VAL A 165 11.44 3.94 -4.25
C VAL A 165 12.80 4.62 -4.39
N TYR A 166 13.84 3.91 -4.82
CA TYR A 166 15.15 4.52 -5.08
C TYR A 166 15.05 5.59 -6.18
N GLU A 167 14.43 5.27 -7.31
CA GLU A 167 14.25 6.20 -8.43
C GLU A 167 13.38 7.41 -8.05
N SER A 168 12.29 7.20 -7.31
CA SER A 168 11.38 8.30 -6.93
C SER A 168 11.90 9.14 -5.74
N ALA A 169 12.45 8.52 -4.70
CA ALA A 169 12.83 9.19 -3.47
C ALA A 169 14.29 9.66 -3.46
N VAL A 170 15.23 8.91 -4.03
CA VAL A 170 16.64 9.33 -4.06
C VAL A 170 16.86 10.24 -5.24
N ILE A 171 16.49 9.81 -6.45
CA ILE A 171 16.77 10.60 -7.65
C ILE A 171 15.81 11.77 -7.77
N GLY A 172 14.51 11.61 -7.46
CA GLY A 172 13.56 12.73 -7.47
C GLY A 172 13.92 13.84 -6.47
N VAL A 173 14.33 13.51 -5.25
CA VAL A 173 14.70 14.51 -4.22
C VAL A 173 16.06 15.13 -4.52
N VAL A 174 17.04 14.33 -4.94
CA VAL A 174 18.38 14.86 -5.29
C VAL A 174 18.33 15.69 -6.58
N ALA A 175 17.55 15.26 -7.58
CA ALA A 175 17.37 16.02 -8.82
C ALA A 175 16.62 17.33 -8.57
N SER A 176 15.58 17.36 -7.73
CA SER A 176 14.90 18.61 -7.38
C SER A 176 15.77 19.55 -6.56
N ALA A 177 16.64 19.04 -5.70
CA ALA A 177 17.62 19.86 -4.97
C ALA A 177 18.70 20.43 -5.90
N ASN A 178 19.19 19.66 -6.89
CA ASN A 178 20.29 20.05 -7.76
C ASN A 178 19.85 20.74 -9.07
N ALA A 179 18.57 20.66 -9.42
CA ALA A 179 17.96 21.29 -10.59
C ALA A 179 18.13 22.81 -10.63
N LEU A 180 18.30 23.44 -9.47
CA LEU A 180 18.50 24.88 -9.35
C LEU A 180 19.92 25.32 -9.78
N GLU A 181 20.92 24.43 -9.75
CA GLU A 181 22.32 24.79 -10.01
C GLU A 181 22.79 24.51 -11.45
N SER A 182 22.09 23.68 -12.24
CA SER A 182 22.48 23.49 -13.65
C SER A 182 21.32 23.03 -14.54
N GLU A 183 21.23 23.62 -15.74
CA GLU A 183 20.35 23.16 -16.84
C GLU A 183 20.54 21.68 -17.21
N VAL A 184 21.62 21.05 -16.74
CA VAL A 184 22.01 19.66 -17.03
C VAL A 184 21.61 18.68 -15.91
N ALA A 185 21.28 19.15 -14.69
CA ALA A 185 21.12 18.28 -13.51
C ALA A 185 19.88 17.36 -13.53
N TRP A 186 18.86 17.67 -14.32
CA TRP A 186 17.71 16.76 -14.51
C TRP A 186 18.12 15.44 -15.21
N ARG A 187 19.32 15.39 -15.81
CA ARG A 187 19.97 14.17 -16.32
C ARG A 187 20.77 13.40 -15.25
N ALA A 188 20.47 13.59 -13.97
CA ALA A 188 20.90 12.60 -12.97
C ALA A 188 20.49 11.20 -13.46
N PRO A 189 21.37 10.19 -13.42
CA PRO A 189 21.16 8.93 -14.12
C PRO A 189 20.14 8.07 -13.40
N ALA A 190 18.88 8.47 -13.45
CA ALA A 190 17.76 7.59 -13.24
C ALA A 190 17.98 6.37 -14.13
N VAL A 191 18.07 5.18 -13.54
CA VAL A 191 18.22 3.94 -14.31
C VAL A 191 17.04 3.83 -15.27
N LEU A 192 15.86 4.29 -14.84
CA LEU A 192 14.68 4.34 -15.69
C LEU A 192 14.69 5.50 -16.68
N GLY A 193 15.24 6.66 -16.30
CA GLY A 193 15.42 7.81 -17.22
C GLY A 193 16.43 7.54 -18.35
N ARG A 194 17.34 6.57 -18.16
CA ARG A 194 18.22 6.05 -19.22
C ARG A 194 17.53 5.08 -20.17
N VAL A 195 16.46 4.40 -19.71
CA VAL A 195 15.69 3.46 -20.54
C VAL A 195 14.56 4.19 -21.28
N PHE A 196 14.00 5.22 -20.65
CA PHE A 196 12.85 6.00 -21.10
C PHE A 196 13.14 7.49 -20.95
N GLU A 197 13.13 8.23 -22.05
CA GLU A 197 13.38 9.67 -22.00
C GLU A 197 12.27 10.41 -21.24
N GLY A 198 12.67 11.34 -20.36
CA GLY A 198 11.73 12.15 -19.57
C GLY A 198 10.94 11.39 -18.50
N PHE A 199 11.27 10.13 -18.24
CA PHE A 199 10.61 9.33 -17.22
C PHE A 199 11.03 9.73 -15.80
N ALA A 200 10.11 10.32 -15.05
CA ALA A 200 10.25 10.58 -13.62
C ALA A 200 9.01 10.01 -12.90
N PRO A 201 9.13 8.88 -12.19
CA PRO A 201 7.98 8.28 -11.53
C PRO A 201 7.51 9.16 -10.39
N ASN A 202 6.28 9.67 -10.47
CA ASN A 202 5.68 10.38 -9.34
C ASN A 202 5.44 9.36 -8.20
N PRO A 203 6.01 9.58 -6.99
CA PRO A 203 5.89 8.65 -5.88
C PRO A 203 4.44 8.44 -5.42
N ALA A 204 3.59 9.46 -5.54
CA ALA A 204 2.18 9.38 -5.19
C ALA A 204 1.39 8.48 -6.16
N VAL A 205 1.61 8.61 -7.47
CA VAL A 205 1.03 7.71 -8.49
C VAL A 205 1.48 6.28 -8.26
N LEU A 206 2.76 6.08 -7.99
CA LEU A 206 3.29 4.75 -7.65
C LEU A 206 2.60 4.17 -6.42
N LEU A 207 2.48 4.95 -5.33
CA LEU A 207 1.79 4.50 -4.12
C LEU A 207 0.35 4.09 -4.40
N VAL A 208 -0.37 4.85 -5.24
CA VAL A 208 -1.73 4.51 -5.68
C VAL A 208 -1.77 3.17 -6.40
N VAL A 209 -0.92 2.98 -7.42
CA VAL A 209 -0.89 1.74 -8.21
C VAL A 209 -0.50 0.54 -7.34
N LEU A 210 0.51 0.70 -6.48
CA LEU A 210 0.91 -0.34 -5.54
C LEU A 210 -0.19 -0.70 -4.55
N SER A 211 -0.92 0.30 -4.06
CA SER A 211 -2.03 0.09 -3.13
C SER A 211 -3.20 -0.60 -3.81
N ALA A 212 -3.53 -0.21 -5.05
CA ALA A 212 -4.55 -0.87 -5.86
C ALA A 212 -4.16 -2.33 -6.14
N PHE A 213 -2.89 -2.58 -6.47
CA PHE A 213 -2.36 -3.92 -6.68
C PHE A 213 -2.44 -4.77 -5.40
N VAL A 214 -2.01 -4.23 -4.25
CA VAL A 214 -2.14 -4.90 -2.96
C VAL A 214 -3.61 -5.22 -2.71
N ALA A 215 -4.53 -4.26 -2.90
CA ALA A 215 -5.95 -4.47 -2.68
C ALA A 215 -6.53 -5.60 -3.56
N LEU A 216 -6.26 -5.56 -4.87
CA LEU A 216 -6.66 -6.59 -5.82
C LEU A 216 -6.15 -7.98 -5.39
N ARG A 217 -4.90 -8.04 -4.94
CA ARG A 217 -4.30 -9.27 -4.45
C ARG A 217 -4.94 -9.77 -3.15
N LEU A 218 -5.27 -8.89 -2.21
CA LEU A 218 -5.97 -9.29 -0.99
C LEU A 218 -7.36 -9.84 -1.33
N PHE A 219 -8.04 -9.28 -2.33
CA PHE A 219 -9.29 -9.82 -2.86
C PHE A 219 -9.11 -11.24 -3.41
N PHE A 220 -8.16 -11.48 -4.33
CA PHE A 220 -7.91 -12.83 -4.85
C PHE A 220 -7.48 -13.80 -3.76
N LYS A 221 -6.66 -13.36 -2.80
CA LYS A 221 -6.27 -14.19 -1.67
C LYS A 221 -7.47 -14.57 -0.82
N ALA A 222 -8.47 -13.70 -0.65
CA ALA A 222 -9.72 -14.02 0.03
C ALA A 222 -10.55 -15.05 -0.74
N VAL A 223 -10.60 -14.97 -2.07
CA VAL A 223 -11.27 -16.00 -2.88
C VAL A 223 -10.54 -17.34 -2.74
N GLN A 224 -9.21 -17.35 -2.86
CA GLN A 224 -8.39 -18.56 -2.74
C GLN A 224 -8.50 -19.20 -1.35
N ASP A 225 -8.41 -18.41 -0.28
CA ASP A 225 -8.47 -18.91 1.10
C ASP A 225 -9.81 -19.52 1.48
N ASN A 226 -10.85 -19.22 0.71
CA ASN A 226 -12.20 -19.75 0.90
C ASN A 226 -12.65 -20.63 -0.26
N ALA A 227 -11.77 -20.98 -1.20
CA ALA A 227 -12.14 -21.70 -2.42
C ALA A 227 -12.82 -23.04 -2.11
N ASP A 228 -12.28 -23.82 -1.16
CA ASP A 228 -12.86 -25.11 -0.76
C ASP A 228 -14.27 -24.95 -0.19
N LEU A 229 -14.48 -23.95 0.67
CA LEU A 229 -15.78 -23.64 1.27
C LEU A 229 -16.78 -23.16 0.22
N LEU A 230 -16.34 -22.29 -0.70
CA LEU A 230 -17.17 -21.80 -1.80
C LEU A 230 -17.51 -22.93 -2.79
N MET A 231 -16.60 -23.86 -3.03
CA MET A 231 -16.84 -25.04 -3.86
C MET A 231 -17.79 -26.01 -3.18
N GLN A 232 -17.68 -26.23 -1.86
CA GLN A 232 -18.64 -27.02 -1.10
C GLN A 232 -20.06 -26.43 -1.22
N LEU A 233 -20.21 -25.12 -0.99
CA LEU A 233 -21.47 -24.41 -1.19
C LEU A 233 -22.01 -24.49 -2.63
N ARG A 234 -21.11 -24.51 -3.62
CA ARG A 234 -21.49 -24.65 -5.02
C ARG A 234 -22.03 -26.04 -5.32
N VAL A 235 -21.37 -27.08 -4.81
CA VAL A 235 -21.80 -28.48 -4.93
C VAL A 235 -23.16 -28.68 -4.26
N ASP A 236 -23.38 -28.03 -3.12
CA ASP A 236 -24.65 -28.08 -2.39
C ASP A 236 -25.75 -27.22 -3.03
N GLY A 237 -25.45 -26.47 -4.11
CA GLY A 237 -26.40 -25.58 -4.79
C GLY A 237 -26.79 -24.32 -4.00
N ARG A 238 -26.10 -24.03 -2.90
CA ARG A 238 -26.44 -22.93 -1.95
C ARG A 238 -25.61 -21.67 -2.12
N LEU A 239 -24.55 -21.71 -2.93
CA LEU A 239 -23.60 -20.59 -3.08
C LEU A 239 -24.30 -19.26 -3.43
N GLY A 240 -25.16 -19.27 -4.46
CA GLY A 240 -25.86 -18.05 -4.90
C GLY A 240 -26.80 -17.49 -3.83
N ALA A 241 -27.59 -18.36 -3.18
CA ALA A 241 -28.50 -17.97 -2.11
C ALA A 241 -27.75 -17.39 -0.90
N SER A 242 -26.64 -18.02 -0.49
CA SER A 242 -25.81 -17.57 0.63
C SER A 242 -25.15 -16.23 0.36
N LEU A 243 -24.58 -16.03 -0.84
CA LEU A 243 -23.98 -14.76 -1.26
C LEU A 243 -25.03 -13.66 -1.33
N PHE A 244 -26.20 -13.93 -1.90
CA PHE A 244 -27.28 -12.95 -1.99
C PHE A 244 -27.86 -12.60 -0.60
N HIS A 245 -28.01 -13.59 0.29
CA HIS A 245 -28.46 -13.35 1.65
C HIS A 245 -27.46 -12.49 2.44
N ALA A 246 -26.16 -12.79 2.33
CA ALA A 246 -25.11 -11.98 2.92
C ALA A 246 -25.08 -10.55 2.35
N LEU A 247 -25.23 -10.40 1.03
CA LEU A 247 -25.30 -9.10 0.36
C LEU A 247 -26.49 -8.28 0.86
N ARG A 248 -27.67 -8.90 1.00
CA ARG A 248 -28.88 -8.24 1.52
C ARG A 248 -28.68 -7.75 2.95
N LEU A 249 -28.11 -8.57 3.83
CA LEU A 249 -27.80 -8.21 5.22
C LEU A 249 -26.74 -7.12 5.31
N TRP A 250 -25.81 -7.06 4.34
CA TRP A 250 -24.73 -6.09 4.28
C TRP A 250 -25.11 -4.75 3.59
N LEU A 251 -26.18 -4.73 2.81
CA LEU A 251 -26.62 -3.58 2.01
C LEU A 251 -26.70 -2.25 2.79
N PRO A 252 -27.15 -2.19 4.07
CA PRO A 252 -27.14 -0.93 4.82
C PRO A 252 -25.75 -0.31 4.98
N MET A 253 -24.68 -1.12 5.12
CA MET A 253 -23.31 -0.59 5.17
C MET A 253 -22.85 -0.06 3.82
N LEU A 254 -23.21 -0.74 2.73
CA LEU A 254 -22.94 -0.24 1.37
C LEU A 254 -23.66 1.10 1.13
N ALA A 255 -24.91 1.23 1.57
CA ALA A 255 -25.68 2.47 1.46
C ALA A 255 -25.02 3.61 2.26
N ILE A 256 -24.61 3.37 3.51
CA ILE A 256 -23.87 4.35 4.31
C ILE A 256 -22.58 4.75 3.60
N PHE A 257 -21.81 3.79 3.10
CA PHE A 257 -20.57 4.05 2.37
C PHE A 257 -20.80 4.87 1.10
N ALA A 258 -21.83 4.53 0.32
CA ALA A 258 -22.19 5.26 -0.90
C ALA A 258 -22.59 6.70 -0.58
N VAL A 259 -23.44 6.92 0.44
CA VAL A 259 -23.83 8.27 0.89
C VAL A 259 -22.62 9.08 1.35
N LEU A 260 -21.72 8.48 2.13
CA LEU A 260 -20.50 9.17 2.58
C LEU A 260 -19.55 9.48 1.42
N THR A 261 -19.40 8.57 0.46
CA THR A 261 -18.51 8.76 -0.71
C THR A 261 -19.06 9.82 -1.66
N VAL A 262 -20.36 9.77 -1.96
CA VAL A 262 -21.04 10.78 -2.79
C VAL A 262 -21.06 12.13 -2.08
N GLY A 263 -21.38 12.15 -0.78
CA GLY A 263 -21.35 13.37 0.03
C GLY A 263 -19.96 13.99 0.11
N TYR A 264 -18.91 13.18 0.28
CA TYR A 264 -17.52 13.61 0.23
C TYR A 264 -17.17 14.20 -1.14
N SER A 265 -17.49 13.50 -2.24
CA SER A 265 -17.23 13.99 -3.59
C SER A 265 -17.94 15.31 -3.90
N ALA A 266 -19.22 15.43 -3.53
CA ALA A 266 -20.00 16.66 -3.70
C ALA A 266 -19.44 17.80 -2.86
N MET A 267 -19.07 17.54 -1.60
CA MET A 267 -18.41 18.51 -0.73
C MET A 267 -17.10 18.98 -1.33
N TRP A 268 -16.27 18.08 -1.88
CA TRP A 268 -15.01 18.44 -2.53
C TRP A 268 -15.19 19.33 -3.76
N ARG A 269 -16.15 19.01 -4.65
CA ARG A 269 -16.45 19.87 -5.81
C ARG A 269 -16.93 21.26 -5.37
N GLY A 270 -17.76 21.33 -4.33
CA GLY A 270 -18.21 22.60 -3.78
C GLY A 270 -17.08 23.41 -3.15
N LEU A 271 -16.15 22.76 -2.46
CA LEU A 271 -14.96 23.41 -1.88
C LEU A 271 -14.00 23.89 -2.97
N ASP A 272 -13.79 23.09 -4.02
CA ASP A 272 -12.97 23.43 -5.17
C ASP A 272 -13.48 24.72 -5.85
N HIS A 273 -14.79 24.78 -6.13
CA HIS A 273 -15.39 25.95 -6.76
C HIS A 273 -15.26 27.21 -5.88
N VAL A 274 -15.54 27.11 -4.57
CA VAL A 274 -15.39 28.23 -3.63
C VAL A 274 -13.93 28.68 -3.51
N ALA A 275 -12.99 27.74 -3.53
CA ALA A 275 -11.56 28.05 -3.48
C ALA A 275 -11.10 28.79 -4.74
N ALA A 276 -11.54 28.34 -5.93
CA ALA A 276 -11.27 28.99 -7.21
C ALA A 276 -11.81 30.42 -7.26
N GLU A 277 -13.07 30.63 -6.89
CA GLU A 277 -13.71 31.96 -6.87
C GLU A 277 -13.00 32.89 -5.87
N THR A 278 -12.67 32.38 -4.69
CA THR A 278 -11.95 33.14 -3.66
C THR A 278 -10.57 33.56 -4.19
N ALA A 279 -9.81 32.65 -4.78
CA ALA A 279 -8.48 32.96 -5.30
C ALA A 279 -8.53 33.99 -6.43
N LEU A 280 -9.48 33.86 -7.36
CA LEU A 280 -9.68 34.82 -8.44
C LEU A 280 -9.99 36.23 -7.90
N THR A 281 -10.87 36.33 -6.91
CA THR A 281 -11.27 37.60 -6.29
C THR A 281 -10.08 38.36 -5.69
N TYR A 282 -9.08 37.65 -5.16
CA TYR A 282 -7.91 38.28 -4.53
C TYR A 282 -6.71 38.49 -5.48
N ALA A 283 -6.70 37.84 -6.65
CA ALA A 283 -5.56 37.87 -7.55
C ALA A 283 -5.49 39.11 -8.45
N ASP A 284 -6.59 39.86 -8.59
CA ASP A 284 -6.73 41.03 -9.47
C ASP A 284 -6.33 40.74 -10.94
N VAL A 285 -6.62 39.52 -11.40
CA VAL A 285 -6.41 39.08 -12.79
C VAL A 285 -7.75 38.97 -13.53
N PRO A 286 -7.77 39.09 -14.87
CA PRO A 286 -8.97 38.85 -15.65
C PRO A 286 -9.58 37.48 -15.36
N ALA A 287 -10.90 37.44 -15.17
CA ALA A 287 -11.63 36.19 -14.99
C ALA A 287 -11.54 35.32 -16.26
N PRO A 288 -11.36 33.98 -16.12
CA PRO A 288 -11.41 33.08 -17.26
C PRO A 288 -12.80 33.05 -17.88
N ALA A 289 -12.88 32.72 -19.17
CA ALA A 289 -14.15 32.66 -19.91
C ALA A 289 -15.11 31.57 -19.40
N GLU A 290 -14.56 30.49 -18.85
CA GLU A 290 -15.31 29.37 -18.27
C GLU A 290 -14.86 29.15 -16.81
N PRO A 291 -15.75 28.64 -15.94
CA PRO A 291 -15.39 28.31 -14.58
C PRO A 291 -14.35 27.19 -14.56
N LEU A 292 -13.16 27.49 -14.05
CA LEU A 292 -12.05 26.56 -13.90
C LEU A 292 -12.08 25.86 -12.53
N SER A 293 -11.48 24.67 -12.45
CA SER A 293 -11.17 24.04 -11.16
C SER A 293 -10.18 24.88 -10.34
N PHE A 294 -10.03 24.61 -9.05
CA PHE A 294 -9.09 25.39 -8.22
C PHE A 294 -7.63 25.26 -8.69
N GLU A 295 -7.23 24.07 -9.15
CA GLU A 295 -5.90 23.83 -9.74
C GLU A 295 -5.69 24.71 -10.97
N GLU A 296 -6.60 24.59 -11.94
CA GLU A 296 -6.55 25.36 -13.19
C GLU A 296 -6.63 26.86 -12.94
N MET A 297 -7.41 27.30 -11.95
CA MET A 297 -7.50 28.70 -11.54
C MET A 297 -6.17 29.22 -10.99
N LEU A 298 -5.47 28.44 -10.16
CA LEU A 298 -4.14 28.84 -9.67
C LEU A 298 -3.12 28.94 -10.82
N VAL A 299 -3.17 28.01 -11.78
CA VAL A 299 -2.33 28.06 -12.98
C VAL A 299 -2.67 29.28 -13.84
N HIS A 300 -3.96 29.59 -14.02
CA HIS A 300 -4.45 30.77 -14.73
C HIS A 300 -3.93 32.06 -14.07
N ILE A 301 -4.14 32.21 -12.76
CA ILE A 301 -3.66 33.35 -11.97
C ILE A 301 -2.14 33.52 -12.14
N GLN A 302 -1.38 32.44 -11.99
CA GLN A 302 0.08 32.49 -12.13
C GLN A 302 0.51 32.91 -13.55
N THR A 303 -0.19 32.45 -14.57
CA THR A 303 0.10 32.76 -15.97
C THR A 303 -0.20 34.22 -16.28
N GLU A 304 -1.37 34.72 -15.86
CA GLU A 304 -1.76 36.12 -16.06
C GLU A 304 -0.83 37.07 -15.29
N GLN A 305 -0.48 36.77 -14.03
CA GLN A 305 0.44 37.61 -13.25
C GLN A 305 1.82 37.70 -13.88
N THR A 306 2.35 36.58 -14.36
CA THR A 306 3.66 36.57 -15.03
C THR A 306 3.63 37.30 -16.37
N MET A 307 2.53 37.21 -17.13
CA MET A 307 2.32 38.02 -18.34
C MET A 307 2.23 39.51 -18.03
N GLN A 308 1.51 39.91 -16.99
CA GLN A 308 1.40 41.31 -16.56
C GLN A 308 2.77 41.88 -16.16
N TRP A 309 3.57 41.13 -15.40
CA TRP A 309 4.93 41.56 -15.03
C TRP A 309 5.86 41.63 -16.24
N GLN A 310 5.78 40.68 -17.16
CA GLN A 310 6.57 40.73 -18.38
C GLN A 310 6.17 41.92 -19.27
N ALA A 311 4.88 42.24 -19.34
CA ALA A 311 4.39 43.43 -20.03
C ALA A 311 4.85 44.72 -19.34
N GLU A 312 4.84 44.79 -18.00
CA GLU A 312 5.35 45.93 -17.23
C GLU A 312 6.86 46.11 -17.44
N LEU A 313 7.63 45.02 -17.41
CA LEU A 313 9.06 45.01 -17.71
C LEU A 313 9.35 45.47 -19.14
N ASN A 314 8.63 44.94 -20.13
CA ASN A 314 8.79 45.31 -21.54
C ASN A 314 8.37 46.76 -21.82
N THR A 315 7.26 47.21 -21.22
CA THR A 315 6.80 48.59 -21.40
C THR A 315 7.81 49.55 -20.79
N ARG A 316 8.39 49.22 -19.63
CA ARG A 316 9.42 50.05 -18.99
C ARG A 316 10.79 49.94 -19.65
N SER A 317 11.13 48.80 -20.25
CA SER A 317 12.37 48.63 -21.01
C SER A 317 12.34 49.38 -22.35
N LEU A 318 11.17 49.45 -22.99
CA LEU A 318 10.94 50.16 -24.25
C LEU A 318 10.68 51.66 -24.05
N ALA A 319 10.10 52.08 -22.92
CA ALA A 319 9.67 53.47 -22.72
C ALA A 319 10.81 54.47 -22.53
N THR A 320 12.06 54.06 -22.22
CA THR A 320 13.24 54.93 -22.34
C THR A 320 14.51 54.17 -21.98
N GLN A 321 15.51 54.18 -22.85
CA GLN A 321 16.89 53.79 -22.53
C GLN A 321 17.44 54.58 -21.32
N ASP A 322 16.89 55.77 -21.05
CA ASP A 322 17.15 56.59 -19.85
C ASP A 322 16.43 56.14 -18.57
N GLN A 323 15.31 55.40 -18.64
CA GLN A 323 14.60 54.82 -17.48
C GLN A 323 15.04 53.37 -17.20
N VAL A 324 15.60 52.68 -18.19
CA VAL A 324 16.29 51.38 -17.98
C VAL A 324 17.44 51.53 -16.98
N ASN A 325 18.10 52.69 -16.94
CA ASN A 325 19.07 53.08 -15.89
C ASN A 325 18.47 53.09 -14.47
N GLY A 326 17.14 53.18 -14.33
CA GLY A 326 16.44 53.19 -13.05
C GLY A 326 15.85 51.85 -12.61
N LEU A 327 15.72 50.88 -13.51
CA LEU A 327 15.13 49.55 -13.22
C LEU A 327 16.18 48.45 -13.10
N VAL A 328 17.17 48.42 -13.98
CA VAL A 328 18.43 47.72 -13.72
C VAL A 328 19.33 48.78 -13.14
N ARG A 329 19.28 48.91 -11.81
CA ARG A 329 20.18 49.83 -11.12
C ARG A 329 21.63 49.35 -11.30
N ASP A 330 22.60 50.18 -10.92
CA ASP A 330 23.98 50.02 -11.38
C ASP A 330 24.67 48.72 -10.88
N SER A 331 24.01 47.86 -10.07
CA SER A 331 24.54 46.59 -9.55
C SER A 331 23.55 45.40 -9.61
N ALA A 332 24.10 44.19 -9.48
CA ALA A 332 23.36 42.94 -9.32
C ALA A 332 22.46 42.94 -8.07
N GLU A 333 22.97 43.44 -6.93
CA GLU A 333 22.26 43.48 -5.64
C GLU A 333 20.93 44.25 -5.74
N GLU A 334 20.96 45.38 -6.43
CA GLU A 334 19.79 46.23 -6.58
C GLU A 334 18.74 45.63 -7.52
N THR A 335 19.20 44.98 -8.59
CA THR A 335 18.32 44.25 -9.53
C THR A 335 17.69 43.04 -8.84
N HIS A 336 18.47 42.31 -8.04
CA HIS A 336 17.98 41.22 -7.20
C HIS A 336 16.91 41.70 -6.21
N GLY A 337 17.19 42.78 -5.46
CA GLY A 337 16.25 43.36 -4.50
C GLY A 337 14.91 43.78 -5.12
N PHE A 338 14.93 44.32 -6.35
CA PHE A 338 13.70 44.62 -7.09
C PHE A 338 12.88 43.37 -7.40
N VAL A 339 13.52 42.30 -7.91
CA VAL A 339 12.83 41.04 -8.20
C VAL A 339 12.32 40.39 -6.92
N GLU A 340 13.09 40.45 -5.84
CA GLU A 340 12.70 39.96 -4.52
C GLU A 340 11.41 40.65 -4.01
N GLU A 341 11.32 41.97 -4.14
CA GLU A 341 10.16 42.75 -3.72
C GLU A 341 8.91 42.39 -4.54
N LYS A 342 9.09 42.11 -5.83
CA LYS A 342 7.99 41.82 -6.75
C LYS A 342 7.51 40.37 -6.71
N LEU A 343 8.39 39.41 -6.45
CA LEU A 343 8.00 38.01 -6.36
C LEU A 343 7.15 37.76 -5.10
N PRO A 344 5.92 37.26 -5.25
CA PRO A 344 4.99 37.12 -4.14
C PRO A 344 5.49 36.04 -3.17
N GLN A 345 5.54 36.38 -1.89
CA GLN A 345 5.90 35.43 -0.83
C GLN A 345 4.83 34.35 -0.61
N ARG A 346 3.62 34.56 -1.12
CA ARG A 346 2.44 33.72 -0.92
C ARG A 346 1.54 33.86 -2.13
N ALA A 347 0.73 32.85 -2.41
CA ALA A 347 -0.32 33.02 -3.40
C ALA A 347 -1.30 34.15 -2.97
N PRO A 348 -1.89 34.90 -3.91
CA PRO A 348 -2.93 35.86 -3.59
C PRO A 348 -4.13 35.18 -2.91
N GLY A 349 -4.71 35.80 -1.88
CA GLY A 349 -5.92 35.30 -1.22
C GLY A 349 -5.75 34.08 -0.30
N THR A 350 -4.53 33.57 -0.11
CA THR A 350 -4.27 32.37 0.69
C THR A 350 -3.82 32.66 2.13
N ASN A 351 -4.24 33.78 2.71
CA ASN A 351 -4.02 34.03 4.13
C ASN A 351 -4.83 33.03 4.98
N THR A 352 -4.14 32.33 5.88
CA THR A 352 -4.77 31.38 6.80
C THR A 352 -5.49 32.12 7.92
N GLU A 353 -6.63 31.58 8.34
CA GLU A 353 -7.49 32.19 9.37
C GLU A 353 -7.48 31.34 10.65
N ARG A 354 -7.88 31.90 11.80
CA ARG A 354 -8.02 31.08 13.01
C ARG A 354 -9.31 30.26 12.94
N CYS A 355 -9.16 28.98 12.60
CA CYS A 355 -10.29 28.07 12.52
C CYS A 355 -10.63 27.52 13.91
N GLY A 356 -11.84 27.83 14.40
CA GLY A 356 -12.42 27.17 15.58
C GLY A 356 -12.77 25.71 15.29
N TRP A 357 -14.00 25.28 15.56
CA TRP A 357 -14.47 23.92 15.20
C TRP A 357 -14.96 23.80 13.74
N ASN A 358 -14.75 24.82 12.91
CA ASN A 358 -15.20 24.83 11.52
C ASN A 358 -14.26 24.00 10.63
N LEU A 359 -14.68 22.78 10.29
CA LEU A 359 -13.92 21.85 9.45
C LEU A 359 -13.61 22.42 8.05
N LYS A 360 -14.55 23.19 7.46
CA LYS A 360 -14.36 23.86 6.16
C LYS A 360 -13.19 24.85 6.24
N CYS A 361 -13.09 25.62 7.33
CA CYS A 361 -11.97 26.54 7.55
C CYS A 361 -10.64 25.79 7.67
N HIS A 362 -10.56 24.74 8.52
CA HIS A 362 -9.32 23.97 8.69
C HIS A 362 -8.83 23.38 7.37
N PHE A 363 -9.76 22.88 6.57
CA PHE A 363 -9.47 22.38 5.25
C PHE A 363 -8.96 23.47 4.31
N MET A 364 -9.65 24.62 4.22
CA MET A 364 -9.19 25.75 3.41
C MET A 364 -7.80 26.23 3.84
N ASN A 365 -7.52 26.27 5.15
CA ASN A 365 -6.21 26.61 5.65
C ASN A 365 -5.13 25.60 5.25
N LEU A 366 -5.45 24.31 5.22
CA LEU A 366 -4.52 23.28 4.74
C LEU A 366 -4.16 23.54 3.27
N VAL A 367 -5.16 23.76 2.43
CA VAL A 367 -4.96 24.07 1.01
C VAL A 367 -4.14 25.35 0.84
N LYS A 368 -4.54 26.44 1.49
CA LYS A 368 -3.81 27.72 1.51
C LYS A 368 -2.37 27.56 1.98
N SER A 369 -2.13 26.75 3.02
CA SER A 369 -0.79 26.50 3.55
C SER A 369 0.08 25.71 2.57
N ILE A 370 -0.48 24.73 1.86
CA ILE A 370 0.23 23.99 0.82
C ILE A 370 0.61 24.93 -0.31
N THR A 371 -0.34 25.73 -0.82
CA THR A 371 -0.07 26.71 -1.88
C THR A 371 1.00 27.72 -1.46
N ASN A 372 0.92 28.25 -0.23
CA ASN A 372 1.94 29.18 0.28
C ASN A 372 3.32 28.55 0.38
N SER A 373 3.41 27.30 0.82
CA SER A 373 4.69 26.58 0.89
C SER A 373 5.32 26.41 -0.49
N ILE A 374 4.52 26.19 -1.54
CA ILE A 374 4.99 26.11 -2.92
C ILE A 374 5.57 27.45 -3.37
N TYR A 375 4.80 28.54 -3.21
CA TYR A 375 5.25 29.87 -3.61
C TYR A 375 6.52 30.30 -2.87
N GLN A 376 6.62 30.02 -1.57
CA GLN A 376 7.82 30.31 -0.79
C GLN A 376 9.03 29.53 -1.26
N GLY A 377 8.88 28.21 -1.46
CA GLY A 377 9.98 27.36 -1.92
C GLY A 377 10.47 27.73 -3.32
N VAL A 378 9.55 27.99 -4.25
CA VAL A 378 9.89 28.39 -5.63
C VAL A 378 10.50 29.80 -5.67
N ARG A 379 9.96 30.75 -4.89
CA ARG A 379 10.53 32.11 -4.78
C ARG A 379 11.97 32.06 -4.29
N GLN A 380 12.25 31.34 -3.21
CA GLN A 380 13.61 31.25 -2.65
C GLN A 380 14.59 30.65 -3.68
N GLY A 381 14.23 29.52 -4.30
CA GLY A 381 15.10 28.90 -5.31
C GLY A 381 15.39 29.81 -6.51
N ILE A 382 14.40 30.59 -6.97
CA ILE A 382 14.62 31.54 -8.07
C ILE A 382 15.50 32.71 -7.66
N LEU A 383 15.31 33.26 -6.46
CA LEU A 383 16.13 34.37 -5.96
C LEU A 383 17.59 33.96 -5.81
N ASP A 384 17.84 32.81 -5.17
CA ASP A 384 19.19 32.26 -5.00
C ASP A 384 19.87 32.02 -6.37
N GLY A 385 19.12 31.48 -7.34
CA GLY A 385 19.62 31.23 -8.69
C GLY A 385 19.85 32.51 -9.50
N LEU A 386 19.01 33.52 -9.32
CA LEU A 386 19.10 34.81 -10.00
C LEU A 386 20.28 35.63 -9.47
N GLU A 387 20.50 35.67 -8.16
CA GLU A 387 21.64 36.34 -7.52
C GLU A 387 22.95 35.85 -8.15
N ALA A 388 23.17 34.54 -8.20
CA ALA A 388 24.36 33.94 -8.78
C ALA A 388 24.53 34.19 -10.29
N ARG A 389 23.43 34.40 -11.04
CA ARG A 389 23.46 34.73 -12.48
C ARG A 389 23.78 36.20 -12.69
N LEU A 390 23.18 37.09 -11.90
CA LEU A 390 23.44 38.53 -11.95
C LEU A 390 24.87 38.87 -11.54
N GLU A 391 25.42 38.23 -10.50
CA GLU A 391 26.83 38.40 -10.11
C GLU A 391 27.80 38.00 -11.23
N ARG A 392 27.50 36.90 -11.95
CA ARG A 392 28.28 36.47 -13.12
C ARG A 392 28.16 37.47 -14.27
N ALA A 393 26.94 37.92 -14.57
CA ALA A 393 26.71 38.92 -15.60
C ALA A 393 27.45 40.23 -15.30
N GLU A 394 27.47 40.67 -14.04
CA GLU A 394 28.19 41.86 -13.58
C GLU A 394 29.71 41.69 -13.70
N THR A 395 30.23 40.53 -13.31
CA THR A 395 31.67 40.21 -13.40
C THR A 395 32.16 40.20 -14.85
N GLU A 396 31.35 39.68 -15.77
CA GLU A 396 31.71 39.56 -17.19
C GLU A 396 31.52 40.84 -18.00
N ALA A 397 30.43 41.58 -17.77
CA ALA A 397 30.08 42.77 -18.55
C ALA A 397 30.58 44.08 -17.91
N GLY A 398 30.92 44.06 -16.62
CA GLY A 398 31.29 45.24 -15.85
C GLY A 398 30.07 45.98 -15.30
N ARG A 399 30.17 46.37 -14.03
CA ARG A 399 29.15 47.13 -13.28
C ARG A 399 28.74 48.41 -14.01
N GLY A 400 27.43 48.71 -14.04
CA GLY A 400 26.87 49.93 -14.62
C GLY A 400 27.00 50.08 -16.14
N THR A 401 27.44 49.05 -16.86
CA THR A 401 27.55 49.09 -18.33
C THR A 401 26.21 48.77 -19.00
N GLU A 402 26.00 49.30 -20.22
CA GLU A 402 24.84 48.94 -21.05
C GLU A 402 24.80 47.43 -21.36
N ALA A 403 25.98 46.80 -21.50
CA ALA A 403 26.10 45.36 -21.69
C ALA A 403 25.61 44.57 -20.47
N PHE A 404 25.90 45.03 -19.24
CA PHE A 404 25.34 44.45 -18.02
C PHE A 404 23.82 44.59 -18.01
N ARG A 405 23.28 45.79 -18.33
CA ARG A 405 21.83 46.03 -18.31
C ARG A 405 21.06 45.12 -19.26
N GLN A 406 21.54 44.95 -20.48
CA GLN A 406 20.92 44.04 -21.46
C GLN A 406 20.94 42.58 -20.98
N ARG A 407 22.06 42.14 -20.38
CA ARG A 407 22.17 40.79 -19.81
C ARG A 407 21.27 40.60 -18.59
N ALA A 408 21.23 41.57 -17.68
CA ALA A 408 20.39 41.54 -16.49
C ALA A 408 18.90 41.43 -16.84
N VAL A 409 18.41 42.20 -17.83
CA VAL A 409 17.03 42.05 -18.33
C VAL A 409 16.78 40.64 -18.86
N THR A 410 17.72 40.11 -19.66
CA THR A 410 17.61 38.74 -20.21
C THR A 410 17.56 37.68 -19.11
N GLU A 411 18.38 37.82 -18.07
CA GLU A 411 18.40 36.89 -16.92
C GLU A 411 17.16 37.01 -16.06
N VAL A 412 16.60 38.21 -15.88
CA VAL A 412 15.33 38.43 -15.16
C VAL A 412 14.17 37.82 -15.93
N ASP A 413 14.10 38.02 -17.26
CA ASP A 413 13.07 37.39 -18.11
C ASP A 413 13.16 35.85 -18.05
N ALA A 414 14.38 35.30 -18.11
CA ALA A 414 14.61 33.87 -17.95
C ALA A 414 14.18 33.39 -16.55
N ALA A 415 14.51 34.12 -15.49
CA ALA A 415 14.12 33.79 -14.13
C ALA A 415 12.59 33.82 -13.93
N LEU A 416 11.89 34.78 -14.53
CA LEU A 416 10.42 34.86 -14.49
C LEU A 416 9.75 33.72 -15.26
N ALA A 417 10.29 33.34 -16.42
CA ALA A 417 9.82 32.17 -17.16
C ALA A 417 10.00 30.88 -16.36
N ILE A 418 11.18 30.69 -15.75
CA ILE A 418 11.46 29.54 -14.87
C ILE A 418 10.54 29.59 -13.63
N TYR A 419 10.32 30.76 -13.03
CA TYR A 419 9.40 30.94 -11.90
C TYR A 419 7.98 30.51 -12.27
N ARG A 420 7.46 30.95 -13.42
CA ARG A 420 6.15 30.55 -13.94
C ARG A 420 6.06 29.04 -14.11
N ASP A 421 6.96 28.46 -14.89
CA ASP A 421 6.90 27.06 -15.27
C ASP A 421 7.10 26.14 -14.05
N THR A 422 8.00 26.51 -13.14
CA THR A 422 8.25 25.76 -11.89
C THR A 422 7.07 25.86 -10.93
N THR A 423 6.45 27.04 -10.80
CA THR A 423 5.29 27.24 -9.94
C THR A 423 4.09 26.46 -10.46
N THR A 424 3.79 26.55 -11.76
CA THR A 424 2.73 25.78 -12.43
C THR A 424 2.94 24.27 -12.27
N ALA A 425 4.17 23.78 -12.50
CA ALA A 425 4.49 22.38 -12.30
C ALA A 425 4.32 21.96 -10.83
N SER A 426 4.75 22.78 -9.88
CA SER A 426 4.66 22.48 -8.44
C SER A 426 3.22 22.49 -7.92
N ILE A 427 2.38 23.38 -8.45
CA ILE A 427 0.92 23.39 -8.23
C ILE A 427 0.35 22.06 -8.70
N GLY A 428 0.55 21.70 -9.97
CA GLY A 428 0.02 20.45 -10.53
C GLY A 428 0.49 19.20 -9.78
N GLN A 429 1.76 19.14 -9.37
CA GLN A 429 2.28 18.03 -8.55
C GLN A 429 1.60 17.94 -7.18
N SER A 430 1.26 19.09 -6.57
CA SER A 430 0.61 19.12 -5.26
C SER A 430 -0.85 18.65 -5.34
N PHE A 431 -1.59 19.06 -6.38
CA PHE A 431 -2.93 18.55 -6.63
C PHE A 431 -2.92 17.07 -7.01
N LEU A 432 -1.94 16.62 -7.80
CA LEU A 432 -1.74 15.21 -8.08
C LEU A 432 -1.50 14.41 -6.78
N MET A 433 -0.73 14.94 -5.83
CA MET A 433 -0.53 14.32 -4.52
C MET A 433 -1.81 14.27 -3.69
N LEU A 434 -2.61 15.35 -3.67
CA LEU A 434 -3.92 15.37 -3.00
C LEU A 434 -4.88 14.34 -3.61
N ASN A 435 -4.95 14.27 -4.94
CA ASN A 435 -5.73 13.29 -5.67
C ASN A 435 -5.26 11.86 -5.36
N ALA A 436 -3.95 11.63 -5.33
CA ALA A 436 -3.38 10.34 -4.96
C ALA A 436 -3.75 9.93 -3.52
N VAL A 437 -3.68 10.85 -2.54
CA VAL A 437 -4.13 10.60 -1.17
C VAL A 437 -5.62 10.27 -1.13
N SER A 438 -6.45 11.00 -1.88
CA SER A 438 -7.89 10.72 -2.01
C SER A 438 -8.16 9.31 -2.56
N VAL A 439 -7.45 8.91 -3.63
CA VAL A 439 -7.56 7.57 -4.20
C VAL A 439 -7.04 6.49 -3.24
N LEU A 440 -5.96 6.73 -2.51
CA LEU A 440 -5.46 5.82 -1.47
C LEU A 440 -6.48 5.61 -0.36
N LEU A 441 -7.12 6.68 0.11
CA LEU A 441 -8.21 6.62 1.08
C LEU A 441 -9.42 5.87 0.53
N LEU A 442 -9.75 6.04 -0.75
CA LEU A 442 -10.81 5.29 -1.41
C LEU A 442 -10.48 3.79 -1.47
N ILE A 443 -9.28 3.41 -1.94
CA ILE A 443 -8.81 2.01 -1.98
C ILE A 443 -8.84 1.38 -0.59
N TYR A 444 -8.33 2.09 0.42
CA TYR A 444 -8.39 1.66 1.80
C TYR A 444 -9.83 1.42 2.25
N SER A 445 -10.73 2.36 1.97
CA SER A 445 -12.13 2.26 2.37
C SER A 445 -12.84 1.10 1.67
N LEU A 446 -12.59 0.89 0.37
CA LEU A 446 -13.07 -0.29 -0.37
C LEU A 446 -12.55 -1.59 0.25
N MET A 447 -11.32 -1.61 0.76
CA MET A 447 -10.76 -2.78 1.43
C MET A 447 -11.43 -3.07 2.78
N VAL A 448 -11.72 -2.02 3.57
CA VAL A 448 -12.49 -2.19 4.81
C VAL A 448 -13.92 -2.64 4.48
N LEU A 449 -14.55 -2.07 3.44
CA LEU A 449 -15.87 -2.44 2.94
C LEU A 449 -15.92 -3.92 2.56
N PHE A 450 -14.97 -4.38 1.74
CA PHE A 450 -14.81 -5.78 1.39
C PHE A 450 -14.61 -6.69 2.62
N LYS A 451 -13.75 -6.29 3.56
CA LYS A 451 -13.56 -7.04 4.82
C LYS A 451 -14.86 -7.18 5.61
N THR A 452 -15.67 -6.12 5.71
CA THR A 452 -16.96 -6.19 6.42
C THR A 452 -17.94 -7.12 5.73
N TYR A 453 -17.98 -7.12 4.39
CA TYR A 453 -18.78 -8.07 3.63
C TYR A 453 -18.36 -9.52 3.93
N LEU A 454 -17.06 -9.82 3.93
CA LEU A 454 -16.57 -11.16 4.27
C LEU A 454 -16.95 -11.58 5.69
N ILE A 455 -16.99 -10.65 6.65
CA ILE A 455 -17.44 -10.95 8.02
C ILE A 455 -18.94 -11.31 8.03
N VAL A 456 -19.78 -10.56 7.32
CA VAL A 456 -21.21 -10.88 7.16
C VAL A 456 -21.39 -12.24 6.50
N LEU A 457 -20.66 -12.48 5.41
CA LEU A 457 -20.65 -13.73 4.69
C LEU A 457 -20.24 -14.90 5.60
N GLY A 458 -19.22 -14.70 6.44
CA GLY A 458 -18.80 -15.68 7.45
C GLY A 458 -19.88 -15.99 8.48
N ARG A 459 -20.69 -15.00 8.90
CA ARG A 459 -21.82 -15.25 9.81
C ARG A 459 -22.95 -16.05 9.14
N VAL A 460 -23.24 -15.77 7.88
CA VAL A 460 -24.29 -16.47 7.11
C VAL A 460 -23.87 -17.91 6.84
N ILE A 461 -22.69 -18.12 6.25
CA ILE A 461 -22.25 -19.46 5.82
C ILE A 461 -21.94 -20.36 7.01
N LEU A 462 -21.38 -19.82 8.10
CA LEU A 462 -21.00 -20.61 9.27
C LEU A 462 -22.09 -20.67 10.33
N HIS A 463 -23.31 -20.24 9.97
CA HIS A 463 -24.46 -20.38 10.85
C HIS A 463 -24.75 -21.87 11.11
N PRO A 464 -25.16 -22.26 12.33
CA PRO A 464 -25.43 -23.66 12.69
C PRO A 464 -26.36 -24.38 11.70
N ASP A 465 -27.34 -23.66 11.16
CA ASP A 465 -28.33 -24.21 10.22
C ASP A 465 -27.72 -24.69 8.90
N GLU A 466 -26.57 -24.14 8.51
CA GLU A 466 -25.89 -24.52 7.27
C GLU A 466 -25.00 -25.77 7.44
N SER A 467 -24.74 -26.23 8.66
CA SER A 467 -23.85 -27.35 9.00
C SER A 467 -22.38 -27.21 8.50
N LEU A 468 -22.04 -26.07 7.90
CA LEU A 468 -20.72 -25.77 7.40
C LEU A 468 -19.81 -25.27 8.52
N THR A 469 -18.54 -25.66 8.42
CA THR A 469 -17.54 -25.34 9.43
C THR A 469 -16.30 -24.82 8.74
N ALA A 470 -15.71 -23.75 9.26
CA ALA A 470 -14.48 -23.21 8.71
C ALA A 470 -13.29 -23.54 9.61
N SER A 471 -12.22 -24.04 9.01
CA SER A 471 -10.89 -24.19 9.61
C SER A 471 -9.88 -23.33 8.85
N LEU A 472 -8.77 -22.95 9.50
CA LEU A 472 -7.75 -22.10 8.88
C LEU A 472 -6.89 -22.87 7.86
N ALA A 473 -6.65 -24.16 8.10
CA ALA A 473 -6.06 -25.06 7.11
C ALA A 473 -6.96 -26.27 6.86
N VAL A 474 -7.18 -26.52 5.57
CA VAL A 474 -7.87 -27.71 5.06
C VAL A 474 -6.79 -28.76 4.76
N GLY A 475 -6.90 -29.96 5.31
CA GLY A 475 -5.92 -31.02 5.09
C GLY A 475 -6.03 -32.18 6.07
N ARG A 476 -5.51 -33.36 5.65
CA ARG A 476 -5.47 -34.62 6.42
C ARG A 476 -4.30 -34.67 7.43
N VAL A 477 -3.83 -33.53 7.92
CA VAL A 477 -2.81 -33.54 8.99
C VAL A 477 -3.51 -33.97 10.28
N PRO A 478 -2.94 -34.90 11.06
CA PRO A 478 -3.57 -35.33 12.31
C PRO A 478 -3.83 -34.12 13.22
N ARG A 479 -5.08 -33.98 13.68
CA ARG A 479 -5.51 -32.92 14.60
C ARG A 479 -4.58 -32.87 15.82
N SER A 480 -4.32 -31.68 16.34
CA SER A 480 -3.56 -31.46 17.56
C SER A 480 -4.10 -32.34 18.68
N GLN A 481 -3.23 -33.25 19.09
CA GLN A 481 -3.32 -33.95 20.36
C GLN A 481 -2.28 -33.38 21.34
N GLY A 482 -1.87 -32.13 21.13
CA GLY A 482 -0.93 -31.44 22.00
C GLY A 482 -1.43 -31.44 23.43
N MET A 483 -0.52 -31.69 24.38
CA MET A 483 -0.88 -31.68 25.79
C MET A 483 -0.88 -30.25 26.30
N THR A 484 -2.04 -29.80 26.78
CA THR A 484 -2.20 -28.50 27.42
C THR A 484 -2.23 -28.65 28.94
N ARG A 485 -1.44 -27.85 29.66
CA ARG A 485 -1.41 -27.78 31.12
C ARG A 485 -1.60 -26.35 31.58
N ALA A 486 -2.61 -26.08 32.41
CA ALA A 486 -2.80 -24.78 33.03
C ALA A 486 -2.11 -24.71 34.40
N SER A 487 -1.61 -23.54 34.76
CA SER A 487 -1.09 -23.23 36.09
C SER A 487 -2.20 -23.14 37.12
N GLU A 488 -1.88 -23.53 38.35
CA GLU A 488 -2.70 -23.16 39.50
C GLU A 488 -2.29 -21.76 39.98
N ARG A 489 -3.25 -20.84 40.06
CA ARG A 489 -3.07 -19.46 40.58
C ARG A 489 -1.91 -18.68 39.94
N GLY A 490 -1.67 -18.87 38.63
CA GLY A 490 -0.66 -18.11 37.87
C GLY A 490 0.78 -18.62 38.00
N SER A 491 1.01 -19.75 38.68
CA SER A 491 2.34 -20.37 38.81
C SER A 491 2.47 -21.68 38.04
N LEU A 492 3.39 -21.73 37.09
CA LEU A 492 3.67 -22.89 36.25
C LEU A 492 5.01 -23.52 36.65
N ALA A 493 4.96 -24.65 37.36
CA ALA A 493 6.14 -25.38 37.81
C ALA A 493 6.61 -26.44 36.79
N PHE A 494 7.91 -26.43 36.51
CA PHE A 494 8.60 -27.36 35.65
C PHE A 494 9.31 -28.44 36.46
N GLY A 495 9.09 -29.71 36.10
CA GLY A 495 9.72 -30.85 36.77
C GLY A 495 11.24 -30.88 36.56
N LYS A 496 11.96 -31.50 37.51
CA LYS A 496 13.44 -31.58 37.52
C LYS A 496 14.02 -32.28 36.28
N ALA A 497 13.25 -33.17 35.65
CA ALA A 497 13.69 -33.93 34.48
C ALA A 497 13.63 -33.13 33.15
N ARG A 498 13.04 -31.93 33.15
CA ARG A 498 12.87 -31.14 31.93
C ARG A 498 14.18 -30.50 31.51
N ARG A 499 14.54 -30.60 30.23
CA ARG A 499 15.82 -30.12 29.68
C ARG A 499 15.70 -29.02 28.62
N ASP A 500 14.52 -28.44 28.45
CA ASP A 500 14.26 -27.47 27.37
C ASP A 500 14.90 -26.11 27.65
N VAL A 501 15.22 -25.37 26.58
CA VAL A 501 15.56 -23.95 26.66
C VAL A 501 14.33 -23.13 26.31
N LEU A 502 13.88 -22.27 27.22
CA LEU A 502 12.73 -21.40 27.02
C LEU A 502 13.17 -19.95 26.80
N TYR A 503 12.44 -19.24 25.96
CA TYR A 503 12.50 -17.78 25.83
C TYR A 503 11.19 -17.20 26.34
N VAL A 504 11.24 -16.43 27.42
CA VAL A 504 10.07 -15.91 28.14
C VAL A 504 10.10 -14.37 28.16
N LYS A 505 8.94 -13.71 28.12
CA LYS A 505 8.86 -12.24 28.25
C LYS A 505 9.45 -11.79 29.59
N ARG A 506 10.01 -10.58 29.59
CA ARG A 506 10.72 -10.00 30.77
C ARG A 506 9.79 -9.62 31.92
N ASP A 507 8.50 -9.48 31.65
CA ASP A 507 7.46 -9.17 32.65
C ASP A 507 6.97 -10.42 33.40
N THR A 508 7.46 -11.60 33.03
CA THR A 508 7.13 -12.87 33.69
C THR A 508 8.16 -13.16 34.77
N GLY A 509 7.71 -13.47 35.99
CA GLY A 509 8.60 -13.85 37.07
C GLY A 509 9.19 -15.23 36.81
N VAL A 510 10.51 -15.36 36.90
CA VAL A 510 11.21 -16.65 36.80
C VAL A 510 11.86 -16.94 38.14
N TYR A 511 11.59 -18.10 38.72
CA TYR A 511 12.16 -18.50 40.02
C TYR A 511 13.05 -19.74 39.89
N ASN A 512 14.04 -19.82 40.78
CA ASN A 512 15.02 -20.89 40.85
C ASN A 512 15.82 -21.13 39.54
N VAL A 513 15.93 -20.11 38.66
CA VAL A 513 16.69 -20.12 37.39
C VAL A 513 17.28 -18.75 37.04
N PRO A 514 18.62 -18.58 36.95
CA PRO A 514 19.22 -17.45 36.24
C PRO A 514 18.69 -17.33 34.82
N THR A 515 18.43 -16.08 34.45
CA THR A 515 17.96 -15.72 33.12
C THR A 515 19.02 -14.88 32.41
N SER A 516 19.08 -14.99 31.08
CA SER A 516 19.92 -14.09 30.27
C SER A 516 19.07 -13.45 29.18
N ALA A 517 19.26 -12.16 28.91
CA ALA A 517 18.46 -11.48 27.89
C ALA A 517 18.94 -11.86 26.47
N ARG A 518 18.03 -12.32 25.62
CA ARG A 518 18.29 -12.72 24.23
C ARG A 518 17.16 -12.26 23.31
N VAL A 519 17.44 -12.16 22.01
CA VAL A 519 16.44 -11.90 20.97
C VAL A 519 16.24 -13.20 20.19
N PRO A 520 15.27 -14.06 20.55
CA PRO A 520 15.00 -15.26 19.75
C PRO A 520 14.49 -14.85 18.37
N MET A 521 14.88 -15.53 17.29
CA MET A 521 14.33 -15.32 15.94
C MET A 521 14.23 -13.83 15.51
N PRO A 522 15.35 -13.08 15.41
CA PRO A 522 15.33 -11.62 15.24
C PRO A 522 14.49 -11.18 14.03
N PHE A 523 14.54 -11.89 12.91
CA PHE A 523 13.82 -11.47 11.71
C PHE A 523 12.36 -11.93 11.64
N LYS A 524 11.78 -12.47 12.72
CA LYS A 524 10.40 -12.99 12.73
C LYS A 524 9.48 -12.16 13.62
N ALA A 525 8.32 -11.78 13.05
CA ALA A 525 7.25 -11.02 13.71
C ALA A 525 7.73 -9.75 14.45
N ILE A 526 8.65 -9.00 13.81
CA ILE A 526 9.34 -7.84 14.40
C ILE A 526 8.36 -6.85 15.04
N PHE A 527 7.42 -6.32 14.24
CA PHE A 527 6.45 -5.32 14.70
C PHE A 527 5.58 -5.83 15.85
N SER A 528 5.01 -7.04 15.71
CA SER A 528 4.18 -7.64 16.76
C SER A 528 4.97 -7.83 18.06
N ARG A 529 6.24 -8.23 17.96
CA ARG A 529 7.11 -8.42 19.13
C ARG A 529 7.49 -7.12 19.80
N ILE A 530 7.74 -6.06 19.05
CA ILE A 530 8.02 -4.73 19.60
C ILE A 530 6.77 -4.23 20.33
N LEU A 531 5.61 -4.23 19.67
CA LEU A 531 4.35 -3.75 20.22
C LEU A 531 3.95 -4.48 21.52
N HIS A 532 4.22 -5.78 21.60
CA HIS A 532 3.88 -6.61 22.75
C HIS A 532 5.06 -6.91 23.69
N ARG A 533 6.15 -6.11 23.64
CA ARG A 533 7.34 -6.23 24.51
C ARG A 533 7.98 -7.62 24.53
N ALA A 534 7.85 -8.37 23.44
CA ALA A 534 8.40 -9.71 23.21
C ALA A 534 9.64 -9.71 22.30
N TRP A 535 10.22 -8.54 21.99
CA TRP A 535 11.44 -8.45 21.19
C TRP A 535 12.65 -9.00 21.93
N ARG A 536 12.94 -8.47 23.13
CA ARG A 536 14.01 -8.95 24.02
C ARG A 536 13.40 -9.80 25.12
N MET A 537 13.75 -11.09 25.14
CA MET A 537 13.20 -12.10 26.04
C MET A 537 14.28 -12.64 26.99
N GLN A 538 13.86 -13.23 28.11
CA GLN A 538 14.70 -13.97 29.04
C GLN A 538 14.88 -15.41 28.53
N LYS A 539 16.12 -15.80 28.26
CA LYS A 539 16.51 -17.20 28.06
C LYS A 539 16.58 -17.89 29.42
N VAL A 540 15.75 -18.91 29.60
CA VAL A 540 15.65 -19.77 30.78
C VAL A 540 16.15 -21.15 30.37
N ASP A 541 17.29 -21.56 30.91
CA ASP A 541 17.90 -22.86 30.62
C ASP A 541 17.54 -23.88 31.70
N LEU A 542 16.66 -24.83 31.35
CA LEU A 542 16.20 -25.87 32.28
C LEU A 542 17.16 -27.07 32.31
N SER A 543 18.11 -27.17 31.38
CA SER A 543 18.99 -28.33 31.25
C SER A 543 19.94 -28.54 32.42
N GLN A 544 20.30 -27.49 33.17
CA GLN A 544 21.37 -27.51 34.17
C GLN A 544 20.89 -27.61 35.63
N ARG A 545 19.74 -28.25 35.90
CA ARG A 545 19.01 -28.06 37.18
C ARG A 545 18.82 -29.32 38.03
N SER A 546 18.92 -29.15 39.36
CA SER A 546 18.52 -30.11 40.41
C SER A 546 17.26 -29.69 41.20
N GLN A 547 16.81 -28.44 41.07
CA GLN A 547 15.65 -27.87 41.77
C GLN A 547 14.45 -27.63 40.84
N VAL A 548 13.24 -27.62 41.41
CA VAL A 548 12.01 -27.26 40.70
C VAL A 548 12.05 -25.78 40.36
N SER A 549 11.91 -25.48 39.07
CA SER A 549 11.87 -24.11 38.54
C SER A 549 10.50 -23.82 37.98
N GLY A 550 10.20 -22.56 37.70
CA GLY A 550 8.93 -22.23 37.09
C GLY A 550 8.79 -20.76 36.73
N LEU A 551 7.61 -20.48 36.22
CA LEU A 551 7.16 -19.15 35.85
C LEU A 551 6.02 -18.74 36.79
N THR A 552 6.00 -17.46 37.15
CA THR A 552 4.91 -16.89 37.94
C THR A 552 4.42 -15.60 37.30
N MET A 553 3.12 -15.40 37.34
CA MET A 553 2.45 -14.15 36.97
C MET A 553 1.52 -13.69 38.09
N PRO A 554 1.33 -12.38 38.26
CA PRO A 554 0.39 -11.86 39.25
C PRO A 554 -1.04 -12.33 38.93
N PRO A 555 -1.81 -12.81 39.94
CA PRO A 555 -3.24 -13.07 39.79
C PRO A 555 -4.00 -11.83 39.29
N PRO A 556 -5.11 -11.97 38.53
CA PRO A 556 -5.88 -13.20 38.27
C PRO A 556 -5.43 -14.02 37.06
N ALA A 557 -4.31 -13.67 36.41
CA ALA A 557 -3.85 -14.33 35.20
C ALA A 557 -3.50 -15.81 35.44
N SER A 558 -3.79 -16.66 34.46
CA SER A 558 -3.35 -18.06 34.46
C SER A 558 -2.38 -18.32 33.32
N LEU A 559 -1.29 -19.04 33.60
CA LEU A 559 -0.34 -19.49 32.60
C LEU A 559 -0.79 -20.83 32.02
N VAL A 560 -0.68 -20.98 30.71
CA VAL A 560 -0.98 -22.23 30.02
C VAL A 560 0.23 -22.66 29.22
N GLU A 561 0.67 -23.88 29.47
CA GLU A 561 1.67 -24.59 28.71
C GLU A 561 0.98 -25.42 27.62
N TRP A 562 1.38 -25.23 26.38
CA TRP A 562 0.94 -26.04 25.24
C TRP A 562 2.15 -26.72 24.61
N THR A 563 2.24 -28.04 24.78
CA THR A 563 3.31 -28.86 24.20
C THR A 563 2.95 -29.27 22.78
N LEU A 564 3.74 -28.77 21.83
CA LEU A 564 3.58 -28.93 20.38
C LEU A 564 4.41 -30.12 19.85
N ARG A 565 3.78 -30.96 19.04
CA ARG A 565 4.47 -31.98 18.23
C ARG A 565 5.18 -31.37 17.03
N SER A 566 5.99 -32.16 16.32
CA SER A 566 6.79 -31.70 15.18
C SER A 566 5.98 -31.14 14.01
N ASP A 567 4.78 -31.66 13.81
CA ASP A 567 3.82 -31.31 12.76
C ASP A 567 2.71 -30.36 13.24
N GLU A 568 2.63 -30.11 14.54
CA GLU A 568 1.57 -29.33 15.15
C GLU A 568 1.76 -27.82 14.94
N GLN A 569 0.65 -27.16 14.59
CA GLN A 569 0.59 -25.72 14.40
C GLN A 569 -0.53 -25.13 15.24
N VAL A 570 -0.18 -24.17 16.09
CA VAL A 570 -1.14 -23.52 16.98
C VAL A 570 -1.15 -22.02 16.71
N VAL A 571 -2.32 -21.52 16.32
CA VAL A 571 -2.61 -20.09 16.24
C VAL A 571 -2.67 -19.52 17.64
N PHE A 572 -2.03 -18.37 17.86
CA PHE A 572 -2.07 -17.66 19.14
C PHE A 572 -2.08 -16.14 18.95
N GLU A 573 -2.42 -15.41 20.01
CA GLU A 573 -2.35 -13.95 20.03
C GLU A 573 -1.15 -13.42 20.85
N TRP A 574 -0.51 -12.37 20.36
CA TRP A 574 0.67 -11.78 21.04
C TRP A 574 0.36 -11.11 22.37
N THR A 575 -0.88 -10.65 22.56
CA THR A 575 -1.41 -10.15 23.84
C THR A 575 -1.31 -11.22 24.93
N HIS A 576 -1.54 -12.48 24.56
CA HIS A 576 -1.50 -13.65 25.42
C HIS A 576 -0.18 -14.42 25.36
N PHE A 577 0.72 -14.10 24.44
CA PHE A 577 2.03 -14.74 24.36
C PHE A 577 2.88 -14.46 25.61
N VAL A 578 3.46 -15.48 26.21
CA VAL A 578 4.39 -15.37 27.35
C VAL A 578 5.77 -15.86 26.98
N GLY A 579 5.86 -17.03 26.35
CA GLY A 579 7.14 -17.62 26.03
C GLY A 579 7.06 -18.80 25.08
N VAL A 580 8.22 -19.25 24.65
CA VAL A 580 8.35 -20.31 23.65
C VAL A 580 9.67 -21.07 23.84
N SER A 581 9.69 -22.38 23.59
CA SER A 581 10.95 -23.14 23.57
C SER A 581 11.81 -22.78 22.35
N SER A 582 13.11 -23.04 22.44
CA SER A 582 14.07 -22.77 21.36
C SER A 582 13.79 -23.51 20.05
N THR A 583 13.06 -24.62 20.13
CA THR A 583 12.73 -25.50 19.00
C THR A 583 11.50 -25.05 18.21
N VAL A 584 10.61 -24.28 18.84
CA VAL A 584 9.36 -23.83 18.21
C VAL A 584 9.63 -22.65 17.28
N ARG A 585 9.05 -22.72 16.08
CA ARG A 585 9.16 -21.70 15.04
C ARG A 585 7.91 -20.85 15.01
N ILE A 586 8.05 -19.54 15.18
CA ILE A 586 6.93 -18.60 15.03
C ILE A 586 6.86 -18.14 13.57
N LYS A 587 5.68 -18.31 12.97
CA LYS A 587 5.36 -17.87 11.62
C LYS A 587 4.18 -16.92 11.62
N ARG A 588 4.09 -16.14 10.54
CA ARG A 588 2.99 -15.20 10.27
C ARG A 588 2.30 -15.64 8.99
N LEU A 589 0.99 -15.74 9.04
CA LEU A 589 0.13 -16.03 7.89
C LEU A 589 -0.82 -14.84 7.69
N LEU A 590 -0.85 -14.31 6.46
CA LEU A 590 -1.94 -13.43 6.03
C LEU A 590 -3.04 -14.34 5.47
N SER A 591 -4.16 -14.41 6.15
CA SER A 591 -5.30 -15.24 5.80
C SER A 591 -6.59 -14.43 5.80
N PHE A 592 -7.31 -14.54 4.69
CA PHE A 592 -8.66 -14.01 4.53
C PHE A 592 -9.71 -15.12 4.57
N ASN A 593 -9.34 -16.28 5.11
CA ASN A 593 -10.27 -17.36 5.37
C ASN A 593 -11.36 -16.86 6.34
N LEU A 594 -12.62 -17.20 6.08
CA LEU A 594 -13.76 -16.84 6.92
C LEU A 594 -13.53 -17.28 8.37
N ALA A 595 -12.89 -18.44 8.60
CA ALA A 595 -12.48 -18.92 9.93
C ALA A 595 -11.57 -17.92 10.68
N SER A 596 -10.72 -17.18 9.97
CA SER A 596 -9.85 -16.16 10.59
C SER A 596 -10.60 -14.84 10.79
N LEU A 597 -11.41 -14.46 9.79
CA LEU A 597 -12.15 -13.20 9.78
C LEU A 597 -13.26 -13.14 10.82
N ILE A 598 -13.86 -14.27 11.21
CA ILE A 598 -14.78 -14.35 12.37
C ILE A 598 -14.09 -14.05 13.69
N PHE A 599 -12.75 -14.10 13.78
CA PHE A 599 -12.00 -13.59 14.94
C PHE A 599 -11.54 -12.14 14.73
N GLY A 600 -12.00 -11.47 13.68
CA GLY A 600 -11.70 -10.08 13.34
C GLY A 600 -10.31 -9.86 12.71
N ARG A 601 -9.59 -10.93 12.36
CA ARG A 601 -8.17 -10.87 12.01
C ARG A 601 -7.88 -11.39 10.60
N ALA A 602 -7.13 -10.61 9.84
CA ALA A 602 -6.52 -11.04 8.59
C ALA A 602 -5.08 -11.54 8.80
N MET A 603 -4.38 -11.03 9.82
CA MET A 603 -3.01 -11.41 10.13
C MET A 603 -3.00 -12.35 11.33
N VAL A 604 -2.60 -13.60 11.10
CA VAL A 604 -2.56 -14.67 12.09
C VAL A 604 -1.12 -15.04 12.39
N HIS A 605 -0.81 -15.30 13.64
CA HIS A 605 0.48 -15.83 14.06
C HIS A 605 0.27 -17.25 14.55
N TYR A 606 1.18 -18.15 14.16
CA TYR A 606 1.15 -19.52 14.63
C TYR A 606 2.54 -19.98 15.06
N ALA A 607 2.54 -20.81 16.09
CA ALA A 607 3.69 -21.53 16.58
C ALA A 607 3.69 -22.92 15.93
N GLN A 608 4.80 -23.27 15.29
CA GLN A 608 5.02 -24.59 14.70
C GLN A 608 6.04 -25.34 15.56
N GLY A 609 5.70 -26.55 15.99
CA GLY A 609 6.55 -27.38 16.82
C GLY A 609 7.74 -28.03 16.09
N PRO A 610 8.50 -28.90 16.79
CA PRO A 610 8.21 -29.40 18.14
C PRO A 610 8.62 -28.42 19.24
N GLY A 611 8.04 -28.56 20.43
CA GLY A 611 8.46 -27.85 21.64
C GLY A 611 7.30 -27.29 22.44
N VAL A 612 7.50 -26.18 23.16
CA VAL A 612 6.48 -25.66 24.09
C VAL A 612 6.17 -24.20 23.82
N LEU A 613 4.87 -23.91 23.73
CA LEU A 613 4.31 -22.56 23.69
C LEU A 613 3.70 -22.24 25.04
N ILE A 614 4.05 -21.09 25.62
CA ILE A 614 3.54 -20.61 26.90
C ILE A 614 2.69 -19.38 26.65
N LEU A 615 1.44 -19.45 27.11
CA LEU A 615 0.43 -18.41 26.94
C LEU A 615 -0.08 -17.97 28.32
N LYS A 616 -0.68 -16.78 28.38
CA LYS A 616 -1.44 -16.30 29.54
C LYS A 616 -2.90 -16.10 29.17
N THR A 617 -3.79 -16.41 30.10
CA THR A 617 -5.16 -15.90 30.13
C THR A 617 -5.23 -14.76 31.14
N ASN A 618 -6.19 -13.85 30.98
CA ASN A 618 -6.39 -12.75 31.92
C ASN A 618 -7.08 -13.23 33.19
N ALA A 619 -7.93 -14.24 33.09
CA ALA A 619 -8.56 -14.90 34.22
C ALA A 619 -8.27 -16.41 34.18
N SER A 620 -9.29 -17.25 34.36
CA SER A 620 -9.14 -18.70 34.31
C SER A 620 -9.12 -19.24 32.87
N ALA A 621 -8.23 -20.20 32.61
CA ALA A 621 -8.15 -20.93 31.36
C ALA A 621 -9.17 -22.07 31.32
N ILE A 622 -9.92 -22.17 30.23
CA ILE A 622 -10.73 -23.35 29.89
C ILE A 622 -9.94 -24.16 28.86
N LEU A 623 -9.54 -25.37 29.26
CA LEU A 623 -8.84 -26.34 28.43
C LEU A 623 -9.83 -27.33 27.80
N PRO A 624 -9.51 -27.89 26.62
CA PRO A 624 -10.41 -28.79 25.90
C PRO A 624 -10.51 -30.17 26.57
N ARG A 625 -9.44 -30.59 27.25
CA ARG A 625 -9.39 -31.78 28.11
C ARG A 625 -9.05 -31.37 29.54
N GLY A 626 -9.81 -31.86 30.52
CA GLY A 626 -9.50 -31.68 31.94
C GLY A 626 -8.29 -32.52 32.37
N ALA A 627 -7.85 -32.33 33.62
CA ALA A 627 -6.69 -33.01 34.21
C ALA A 627 -6.77 -34.56 34.21
N GLY A 628 -7.95 -35.15 33.93
CA GLY A 628 -8.18 -36.59 33.79
C GLY A 628 -8.50 -37.06 32.37
N GLY A 629 -8.15 -36.29 31.33
CA GLY A 629 -8.37 -36.66 29.92
C GLY A 629 -9.82 -36.56 29.43
N LYS A 630 -10.79 -36.36 30.32
CA LYS A 630 -12.21 -36.12 29.98
C LYS A 630 -12.36 -34.80 29.22
N THR A 631 -13.17 -34.82 28.16
CA THR A 631 -13.55 -33.63 27.40
C THR A 631 -14.32 -32.65 28.28
N SER A 632 -13.90 -31.39 28.27
CA SER A 632 -14.54 -30.34 29.06
C SER A 632 -15.87 -29.93 28.43
N THR A 633 -16.99 -30.14 29.15
CA THR A 633 -18.32 -29.64 28.72
C THR A 633 -18.37 -28.12 28.65
N ARG A 634 -17.53 -27.42 29.44
CA ARG A 634 -17.39 -25.96 29.35
C ARG A 634 -16.74 -25.54 28.04
N ALA A 635 -15.74 -26.27 27.55
CA ALA A 635 -15.08 -25.96 26.28
C ALA A 635 -15.98 -26.13 25.05
N ALA A 636 -17.11 -26.84 25.17
CA ALA A 636 -18.09 -27.03 24.10
C ALA A 636 -19.11 -25.89 23.97
N ARG A 637 -19.16 -24.96 24.92
CA ARG A 637 -20.06 -23.79 24.87
C ARG A 637 -19.61 -22.80 23.80
N SER A 638 -20.53 -21.95 23.36
CA SER A 638 -20.24 -20.82 22.48
C SER A 638 -19.66 -19.66 23.27
N TYR A 639 -18.57 -19.06 22.79
CA TYR A 639 -17.90 -17.92 23.44
C TYR A 639 -17.71 -16.77 22.45
N GLY A 640 -17.53 -15.56 22.96
CA GLY A 640 -17.13 -14.45 22.09
C GLY A 640 -15.79 -14.75 21.39
N PRO A 641 -15.57 -14.28 20.15
CA PRO A 641 -14.32 -14.56 19.42
C PRO A 641 -13.05 -14.16 20.19
N GLY A 642 -13.12 -13.08 20.97
CA GLY A 642 -12.00 -12.60 21.80
C GLY A 642 -11.65 -13.48 23.00
N CYS A 643 -12.47 -14.47 23.33
CA CYS A 643 -12.15 -15.46 24.38
C CYS A 643 -11.16 -16.51 23.87
N PHE A 644 -10.99 -16.71 22.56
CA PHE A 644 -10.14 -17.76 22.00
C PHE A 644 -8.68 -17.32 21.92
N VAL A 645 -7.92 -17.62 22.98
CA VAL A 645 -6.51 -17.22 23.13
C VAL A 645 -5.59 -17.97 22.17
N ALA A 646 -5.82 -19.27 22.00
CA ALA A 646 -5.09 -20.09 21.06
C ALA A 646 -5.93 -21.25 20.54
N ARG A 647 -5.59 -21.75 19.35
CA ARG A 647 -6.31 -22.83 18.68
C ARG A 647 -5.42 -23.57 17.72
N ASP A 648 -5.71 -24.84 17.49
CA ASP A 648 -5.17 -25.56 16.34
C ASP A 648 -5.54 -24.83 15.04
N VAL A 649 -4.62 -24.77 14.08
CA VAL A 649 -4.89 -24.26 12.72
C VAL A 649 -6.03 -25.04 12.03
N HIS A 650 -6.19 -26.32 12.35
CA HIS A 650 -7.24 -27.20 11.82
C HIS A 650 -8.53 -27.20 12.65
N ALA A 651 -8.59 -26.45 13.75
CA ALA A 651 -9.81 -26.35 14.54
C ALA A 651 -10.93 -25.75 13.69
N GLY A 652 -12.07 -26.44 13.65
CA GLY A 652 -13.29 -26.01 13.00
C GLY A 652 -14.18 -25.22 13.94
N PHE A 653 -14.87 -24.23 13.39
CA PHE A 653 -15.76 -23.34 14.13
C PHE A 653 -17.10 -23.16 13.45
N GLY A 654 -18.15 -23.07 14.27
CA GLY A 654 -19.49 -22.61 13.89
C GLY A 654 -19.83 -21.29 14.58
N VAL A 655 -20.63 -20.45 13.93
CA VAL A 655 -20.96 -19.08 14.35
C VAL A 655 -22.43 -18.98 14.76
N HIS A 656 -22.68 -18.83 16.06
CA HIS A 656 -24.03 -18.57 16.58
C HIS A 656 -24.27 -17.07 16.61
N SER A 657 -25.13 -16.58 15.71
CA SER A 657 -25.48 -15.16 15.63
C SER A 657 -26.92 -14.98 15.23
N ASP A 658 -27.60 -13.99 15.79
CA ASP A 658 -28.88 -13.53 15.24
C ASP A 658 -28.61 -12.82 13.90
N LEU A 659 -29.05 -13.45 12.80
CA LEU A 659 -28.86 -12.91 11.46
C LEU A 659 -29.65 -11.62 11.22
N SER A 660 -30.72 -11.37 11.99
CA SER A 660 -31.49 -10.12 11.90
C SER A 660 -30.73 -8.91 12.44
N GLU A 661 -29.78 -9.14 13.36
CA GLU A 661 -28.98 -8.10 13.99
C GLU A 661 -27.52 -8.07 13.52
N VAL A 662 -27.18 -8.60 12.35
CA VAL A 662 -25.77 -8.74 11.88
C VAL A 662 -24.92 -7.46 12.02
N MET A 663 -25.52 -6.28 11.88
CA MET A 663 -24.83 -4.99 12.01
C MET A 663 -24.51 -4.58 13.45
N ARG A 664 -25.34 -4.95 14.43
CA ARG A 664 -25.27 -4.46 15.83
C ARG A 664 -25.05 -5.59 16.83
N GLY A 665 -25.67 -6.73 16.57
CA GLY A 665 -25.69 -7.91 17.39
C GLY A 665 -24.32 -8.57 17.52
N ASN A 666 -24.12 -9.14 18.70
CA ASN A 666 -22.98 -9.99 19.00
C ASN A 666 -23.14 -11.35 18.33
N TYR A 667 -22.01 -12.01 18.12
CA TYR A 667 -21.98 -13.40 17.73
C TYR A 667 -21.06 -14.16 18.65
N LEU A 668 -21.41 -15.43 18.86
CA LEU A 668 -20.63 -16.38 19.61
C LEU A 668 -20.09 -17.42 18.65
N VAL A 669 -18.91 -17.93 18.95
CA VAL A 669 -18.25 -18.96 18.17
C VAL A 669 -18.19 -20.22 19.03
N ALA A 670 -18.61 -21.33 18.46
CA ALA A 670 -18.48 -22.65 19.05
C ALA A 670 -17.42 -23.44 18.29
N LYS A 671 -16.55 -24.14 19.03
CA LYS A 671 -15.61 -25.08 18.43
C LYS A 671 -16.34 -26.38 18.08
N LEU A 672 -15.80 -27.15 17.13
CA LEU A 672 -16.27 -28.50 16.88
C LEU A 672 -15.82 -29.50 17.97
N SER A 673 -16.53 -30.62 18.02
CA SER A 673 -16.18 -31.74 18.89
C SER A 673 -14.82 -32.32 18.50
N GLY A 674 -13.99 -32.59 19.50
CA GLY A 674 -12.63 -33.11 19.32
C GLY A 674 -11.54 -32.05 19.08
N ASP A 675 -11.90 -30.80 18.78
CA ASP A 675 -10.90 -29.78 18.45
C ASP A 675 -10.29 -29.10 19.68
N THR A 676 -8.98 -28.84 19.60
CA THR A 676 -8.15 -28.31 20.69
C THR A 676 -8.08 -26.79 20.59
N VAL A 677 -8.60 -26.12 21.62
CA VAL A 677 -8.60 -24.66 21.77
C VAL A 677 -8.32 -24.28 23.21
N LEU A 678 -7.71 -23.11 23.41
CA LEU A 678 -7.54 -22.47 24.70
C LEU A 678 -8.48 -21.26 24.78
N ILE A 679 -9.36 -21.26 25.78
CA ILE A 679 -10.37 -20.22 25.98
C ILE A 679 -10.09 -19.49 27.30
N ASP A 680 -10.15 -18.16 27.26
CA ASP A 680 -10.13 -17.27 28.43
C ASP A 680 -11.56 -16.98 28.90
N THR A 681 -11.76 -17.04 30.22
CA THR A 681 -13.04 -16.70 30.85
C THR A 681 -13.31 -15.20 30.92
N MET A 682 -12.28 -14.35 30.84
CA MET A 682 -12.44 -12.89 30.77
C MET A 682 -11.55 -12.29 29.69
N PRO A 683 -12.06 -12.02 28.48
CA PRO A 683 -11.28 -11.35 27.44
C PRO A 683 -10.91 -9.92 27.89
N ASN A 684 -9.83 -9.36 27.33
CA ASN A 684 -9.29 -8.03 27.67
C ASN A 684 -10.32 -6.89 27.62
N ASP A 685 -11.41 -7.05 26.86
CA ASP A 685 -12.47 -6.05 26.70
C ASP A 685 -13.60 -6.16 27.76
N GLY A 686 -13.39 -6.90 28.86
CA GLY A 686 -14.30 -6.88 30.02
C GLY A 686 -15.63 -7.61 29.83
N GLY A 687 -15.67 -8.68 29.03
CA GLY A 687 -16.87 -9.53 28.85
C GLY A 687 -18.00 -8.88 28.03
N ALA A 688 -17.98 -7.58 27.81
CA ALA A 688 -18.85 -6.91 26.86
C ALA A 688 -18.37 -7.24 25.44
N ALA A 689 -18.83 -8.38 24.92
CA ALA A 689 -18.84 -8.62 23.48
C ALA A 689 -19.47 -7.38 22.82
N ARG A 690 -18.64 -6.57 22.15
CA ARG A 690 -19.07 -5.45 21.31
C ARG A 690 -18.58 -5.76 19.91
N PHE A 691 -19.17 -6.81 19.32
CA PHE A 691 -18.78 -7.34 18.01
C PHE A 691 -19.79 -6.95 16.91
N GLY A 692 -20.44 -5.79 17.02
CA GLY A 692 -21.22 -5.19 15.93
C GLY A 692 -20.32 -4.62 14.83
N ILE A 693 -20.78 -4.67 13.58
CA ILE A 693 -20.07 -4.14 12.40
C ILE A 693 -19.84 -2.62 12.53
N LEU A 694 -20.71 -1.90 13.25
CA LEU A 694 -20.54 -0.48 13.59
C LEU A 694 -19.25 -0.16 14.35
N ARG A 695 -18.59 -1.13 15.02
CA ARG A 695 -17.24 -0.91 15.56
C ARG A 695 -16.23 -0.63 14.46
N TYR A 696 -16.38 -1.27 13.30
CA TYR A 696 -15.53 -0.99 12.15
C TYR A 696 -15.80 0.40 11.56
N ALA A 697 -16.97 1.01 11.79
CA ALA A 697 -17.22 2.40 11.39
C ALA A 697 -16.23 3.37 12.04
N ARG A 698 -15.80 3.13 13.29
CA ARG A 698 -14.71 3.91 13.90
C ARG A 698 -13.39 3.73 13.14
N THR A 699 -13.11 2.51 12.67
CA THR A 699 -11.94 2.20 11.82
C THR A 699 -12.07 2.77 10.41
N PHE A 700 -13.30 2.98 9.90
CA PHE A 700 -13.56 3.68 8.64
C PHE A 700 -13.38 5.20 8.77
N LEU A 701 -13.84 5.79 9.89
CA LEU A 701 -13.86 7.24 10.09
C LEU A 701 -12.53 7.82 10.61
N LEU A 702 -11.73 6.99 11.28
CA LEU A 702 -10.41 7.37 11.78
C LEU A 702 -9.39 6.33 11.29
N PRO A 703 -8.66 6.62 10.19
CA PRO A 703 -7.60 5.74 9.71
C PRO A 703 -6.37 5.69 10.64
N PHE A 704 -6.41 6.40 11.78
CA PHE A 704 -5.33 6.52 12.78
C PHE A 704 -5.81 6.11 14.18
#